data_AF-A0A7C5VAU0-F1
#
_entry.id   AF-A0A7C5VAU0-F1
#
_cell.length_a   1.000
_cell.length_b   1.000
_cell.length_c   1.000
_cell.angle_alpha   90.00
_cell.angle_beta   90.00
_cell.angle_gamma   90.00
#
_symmetry.space_group_name_H-M   'P 1'
#
loop_
_entity.id
_entity.type
_entity.pdbx_description
1 polymer ?
#
loop_
_entity_poly.entity_id
_entity_poly.type
_entity_poly.pdbx_seq_one_letter_code
_entity_poly.pdbx_strand_id
1 'polypeptide(L)'
;MPFGRTDSIARQFRHRANRATVQIQPLEARRLFSAGLDGFGTVAADGNDLVADALGRVHRIWRDADTGLLKYAVRNPQQVWGPVSTVDNKRVGGEMSIEIDPQGRPAVAYYDYVNRDLMYAVLDGGNWLRSRLDSAGDTGDFPSLKFDPNGRAFISYYDRTNGDLKLAWQSNSGSWSTRALETAGNTGAYSSLTFSPAGLPRIAYSDVDGLRLKFAWQNANGTWEIRSIDKTVTAGVRFTSIAMDQANNLPYIAYYDVRKKDLRMAWSEGGAWHSQRVAQVGWQGEFSNLYVDSAGRPNVVYFNRSLGTTNLATLVSGEWKHSLLAIGGQHISITLGPTGKLLMNHVDPLTGLLRTTTTNFDYQPTNDPAQRIIHWETIGGSGGPVSKRTVGWPLDQPGVGWAGYVSGRGQQLKNLGMRRLFLHNPFGTLPWEPFQFDQYIHAQQAGLTWLTNGFTEAFKPFVESGVEVICYIGRLQGDFDFDTLTNFDDYMDRVMRSIRPMIDAGCSIGFDSIVGATEDSRAYMVVKALRDSGIKVYAENRPPADYPWWHDHNGVYYDDGWIDSNPAVNPTLHWAAPNSMLRGEIIRYTAHHPSGYGFWDLAWRGPNVVAILRDGHTASTDIDYLNREGLTLQGLMNQALAQSRPGVNGVPFSERKVEEPVPEDPIVT
;
A
#
# COMPACT_ATOMS: atom_id res chain seq x y z
N MET A 1 -31.25 -44.66 65.06
CA MET A 1 -32.13 -44.98 63.90
C MET A 1 -33.16 -43.84 63.76
N PRO A 2 -33.72 -43.53 62.58
CA PRO A 2 -33.03 -43.38 61.27
C PRO A 2 -33.59 -42.28 60.28
N PHE A 3 -32.84 -41.99 59.18
CA PHE A 3 -33.18 -41.50 57.81
C PHE A 3 -34.11 -40.29 57.44
N GLY A 4 -33.59 -39.26 56.71
CA GLY A 4 -33.73 -39.09 55.22
C GLY A 4 -34.72 -38.11 54.49
N ARG A 5 -34.19 -37.10 53.72
CA ARG A 5 -34.59 -36.57 52.35
C ARG A 5 -36.00 -35.92 52.06
N THR A 6 -36.36 -35.18 50.96
CA THR A 6 -35.76 -34.27 49.89
C THR A 6 -36.85 -33.51 49.05
N ASP A 7 -36.53 -32.37 48.40
CA ASP A 7 -36.92 -31.75 47.08
C ASP A 7 -38.24 -32.10 46.30
N SER A 8 -38.81 -31.31 45.36
CA SER A 8 -38.80 -29.88 44.91
C SER A 8 -40.05 -29.61 44.01
N ILE A 9 -40.36 -28.37 43.58
CA ILE A 9 -41.70 -27.96 43.03
C ILE A 9 -41.67 -27.31 41.63
N ALA A 10 -42.73 -27.54 40.83
CA ALA A 10 -43.01 -26.92 39.52
C ALA A 10 -44.37 -26.16 39.48
N ARG A 11 -44.56 -25.27 38.48
CA ARG A 11 -45.80 -24.63 37.91
C ARG A 11 -45.39 -23.29 37.23
N GLN A 12 -46.01 -22.66 36.22
CA GLN A 12 -47.18 -22.86 35.32
C GLN A 12 -47.05 -21.87 34.10
N PHE A 13 -47.83 -21.86 32.99
CA PHE A 13 -49.07 -22.58 32.66
C PHE A 13 -49.23 -23.11 31.19
N ARG A 14 -49.95 -22.41 30.27
CA ARG A 14 -50.43 -22.87 28.92
C ARG A 14 -50.80 -21.73 27.95
N HIS A 15 -50.55 -21.90 26.64
CA HIS A 15 -51.55 -21.63 25.57
C HIS A 15 -51.34 -22.55 24.34
N ARG A 16 -52.29 -22.54 23.39
CA ARG A 16 -52.56 -23.63 22.42
C ARG A 16 -51.50 -23.83 21.31
N ALA A 17 -51.34 -25.08 20.87
CA ALA A 17 -50.55 -25.49 19.71
C ALA A 17 -51.35 -25.48 18.40
N ASN A 18 -50.68 -25.18 17.30
CA ASN A 18 -51.04 -25.62 15.95
C ASN A 18 -49.74 -25.91 15.18
N ARG A 19 -49.71 -26.99 14.38
CA ARG A 19 -48.49 -27.43 13.68
C ARG A 19 -48.14 -26.48 12.53
N ALA A 20 -46.95 -25.91 12.56
CA ALA A 20 -46.23 -25.46 11.37
C ALA A 20 -45.05 -26.39 11.11
N THR A 21 -44.86 -26.80 9.86
CA THR A 21 -43.75 -27.67 9.45
C THR A 21 -42.45 -26.90 9.57
N VAL A 22 -41.57 -27.29 10.49
CA VAL A 22 -40.22 -26.70 10.58
C VAL A 22 -39.42 -27.20 9.38
N GLN A 23 -39.24 -26.33 8.38
CA GLN A 23 -38.14 -26.51 7.45
C GLN A 23 -36.84 -26.31 8.22
N ILE A 24 -36.07 -27.40 8.33
CA ILE A 24 -34.68 -27.33 8.77
C ILE A 24 -33.94 -26.57 7.66
N GLN A 25 -33.60 -25.30 7.91
CA GLN A 25 -32.64 -24.62 7.04
C GLN A 25 -31.29 -25.33 7.21
N PRO A 26 -30.61 -25.70 6.11
CA PRO A 26 -29.25 -26.22 6.21
C PRO A 26 -28.35 -25.13 6.81
N LEU A 27 -27.36 -25.54 7.61
CA LEU A 27 -26.37 -24.63 8.19
C LEU A 27 -25.82 -23.71 7.09
N GLU A 28 -25.96 -22.40 7.27
CA GLU A 28 -25.16 -21.45 6.50
C GLU A 28 -23.69 -21.79 6.77
N ALA A 29 -22.96 -22.11 5.71
CA ALA A 29 -21.54 -22.38 5.79
C ALA A 29 -20.83 -21.10 6.26
N ARG A 30 -20.47 -21.06 7.56
CA ARG A 30 -19.68 -19.98 8.15
C ARG A 30 -18.43 -19.80 7.29
N ARG A 31 -18.36 -18.67 6.58
CA ARG A 31 -17.18 -18.32 5.77
C ARG A 31 -15.99 -18.18 6.70
N LEU A 32 -15.11 -19.18 6.67
CA LEU A 32 -13.76 -19.08 7.21
C LEU A 32 -13.07 -17.88 6.56
N PHE A 33 -12.41 -17.07 7.38
CA PHE A 33 -11.62 -15.93 6.91
C PHE A 33 -10.40 -16.43 6.14
N SER A 34 -10.52 -16.57 4.82
CA SER A 34 -9.36 -16.59 3.93
C SER A 34 -8.81 -15.17 3.83
N ALA A 35 -7.48 -15.01 3.92
CA ALA A 35 -6.80 -13.74 3.68
C ALA A 35 -7.27 -13.08 2.37
N GLY A 36 -7.34 -11.75 2.37
CA GLY A 36 -8.16 -10.94 1.45
C GLY A 36 -7.75 -10.95 -0.02
N LEU A 37 -8.04 -12.04 -0.72
CA LEU A 37 -8.44 -11.99 -2.14
C LEU A 37 -9.65 -11.04 -2.26
N ASP A 38 -9.83 -10.41 -3.42
CA ASP A 38 -10.90 -9.42 -3.69
C ASP A 38 -12.32 -10.02 -3.78
N GLY A 39 -12.54 -11.15 -3.13
CA GLY A 39 -13.73 -12.00 -3.22
C GLY A 39 -13.76 -12.94 -4.44
N PHE A 40 -12.78 -12.86 -5.35
CA PHE A 40 -12.81 -13.61 -6.62
C PHE A 40 -12.11 -14.97 -6.61
N GLY A 41 -11.14 -15.17 -5.71
CA GLY A 41 -10.24 -16.32 -5.73
C GLY A 41 -8.86 -15.97 -6.33
N THR A 42 -7.95 -16.94 -6.30
CA THR A 42 -6.62 -16.84 -6.92
C THR A 42 -6.74 -17.01 -8.43
N VAL A 43 -6.53 -15.94 -9.19
CA VAL A 43 -6.60 -15.97 -10.67
C VAL A 43 -5.26 -15.54 -11.25
N ALA A 44 -4.58 -16.46 -11.93
CA ALA A 44 -3.33 -16.16 -12.63
C ALA A 44 -3.60 -15.41 -13.94
N ALA A 45 -2.93 -14.27 -14.15
CA ALA A 45 -3.10 -13.46 -15.35
C ALA A 45 -1.79 -12.80 -15.79
N ASP A 46 -1.57 -12.70 -17.09
CA ASP A 46 -0.42 -12.02 -17.71
C ASP A 46 -0.84 -10.85 -18.64
N GLY A 47 -2.10 -10.41 -18.50
CA GLY A 47 -2.70 -9.30 -19.23
C GLY A 47 -4.13 -9.06 -18.74
N ASN A 48 -4.55 -7.80 -18.57
CA ASN A 48 -5.88 -7.46 -18.06
C ASN A 48 -6.28 -6.00 -18.37
N ASP A 49 -7.57 -5.70 -18.22
CA ASP A 49 -8.11 -4.33 -18.19
C ASP A 49 -9.38 -4.25 -17.32
N LEU A 50 -9.75 -3.06 -16.84
CA LEU A 50 -11.03 -2.83 -16.15
C LEU A 50 -11.69 -1.50 -16.52
N VAL A 51 -13.02 -1.47 -16.37
CA VAL A 51 -13.83 -0.25 -16.46
C VAL A 51 -14.93 -0.27 -15.40
N ALA A 52 -15.26 0.89 -14.84
CA ALA A 52 -16.43 1.05 -13.97
C ALA A 52 -17.60 1.62 -14.77
N ASP A 53 -18.81 1.13 -14.51
CA ASP A 53 -20.01 1.69 -15.12
C ASP A 53 -20.68 2.74 -14.23
N ALA A 54 -21.68 3.46 -14.79
CA ALA A 54 -22.43 4.49 -14.09
C ALA A 54 -23.23 3.97 -12.86
N LEU A 55 -23.44 2.65 -12.74
CA LEU A 55 -24.11 2.00 -11.61
C LEU A 55 -23.12 1.60 -10.50
N GLY A 56 -21.82 1.82 -10.70
CA GLY A 56 -20.77 1.43 -9.76
C GLY A 56 -20.40 -0.05 -9.82
N ARG A 57 -20.81 -0.76 -10.87
CA ARG A 57 -20.30 -2.10 -11.18
C ARG A 57 -18.89 -1.98 -11.75
N VAL A 58 -18.02 -2.92 -11.42
CA VAL A 58 -16.65 -2.98 -11.95
C VAL A 58 -16.54 -4.17 -12.90
N HIS A 59 -16.28 -3.87 -14.16
CA HIS A 59 -16.16 -4.84 -15.24
C HIS A 59 -14.68 -5.12 -15.46
N ARG A 60 -14.28 -6.38 -15.42
CA ARG A 60 -12.88 -6.80 -15.53
C ARG A 60 -12.72 -7.87 -16.61
N ILE A 61 -11.72 -7.69 -17.46
CA ILE A 61 -11.22 -8.72 -18.37
C ILE A 61 -9.78 -9.09 -18.01
N TRP A 62 -9.40 -10.33 -18.30
CA TRP A 62 -8.02 -10.78 -18.21
C TRP A 62 -7.74 -11.92 -19.18
N ARG A 63 -6.48 -12.02 -19.59
CA ARG A 63 -5.93 -13.24 -20.16
C ARG A 63 -5.58 -14.18 -19.02
N ASP A 64 -6.26 -15.31 -19.02
CA ASP A 64 -5.98 -16.43 -18.12
C ASP A 64 -4.59 -17.00 -18.43
N ALA A 65 -3.66 -16.98 -17.47
CA ALA A 65 -2.26 -17.30 -17.74
C ALA A 65 -2.04 -18.76 -18.16
N ASP A 66 -2.81 -19.69 -17.60
CA ASP A 66 -2.70 -21.13 -17.86
C ASP A 66 -3.26 -21.53 -19.23
N THR A 67 -4.44 -21.00 -19.58
CA THR A 67 -5.14 -21.36 -20.83
C THR A 67 -4.89 -20.39 -21.98
N GLY A 68 -4.44 -19.17 -21.68
CA GLY A 68 -4.30 -18.06 -22.62
C GLY A 68 -5.62 -17.48 -23.12
N LEU A 69 -6.76 -17.87 -22.54
CA LEU A 69 -8.10 -17.46 -22.97
C LEU A 69 -8.51 -16.11 -22.37
N LEU A 70 -9.33 -15.35 -23.11
CA LEU A 70 -9.89 -14.09 -22.63
C LEU A 70 -11.10 -14.37 -21.73
N LYS A 71 -11.01 -13.94 -20.47
CA LYS A 71 -12.05 -14.09 -19.45
C LYS A 71 -12.65 -12.75 -19.08
N TYR A 72 -13.86 -12.79 -18.53
CA TYR A 72 -14.58 -11.63 -18.04
C TYR A 72 -15.36 -11.96 -16.76
N ALA A 73 -15.43 -10.98 -15.85
CA ALA A 73 -16.41 -10.97 -14.76
C ALA A 73 -16.81 -9.53 -14.39
N VAL A 74 -17.88 -9.41 -13.62
CA VAL A 74 -18.39 -8.13 -13.10
C VAL A 74 -18.55 -8.19 -11.57
N ARG A 75 -18.08 -7.16 -10.89
CA ARG A 75 -18.28 -6.92 -9.45
C ARG A 75 -19.44 -5.97 -9.27
N ASN A 76 -20.40 -6.32 -8.41
CA ASN A 76 -21.49 -5.42 -8.03
C ASN A 76 -20.98 -4.31 -7.07
N PRO A 77 -21.77 -3.25 -6.81
CA PRO A 77 -21.39 -2.19 -5.87
C PRO A 77 -21.11 -2.70 -4.45
N GLN A 78 -21.75 -3.81 -4.05
CA GLN A 78 -21.55 -4.53 -2.78
C GLN A 78 -20.25 -5.37 -2.76
N GLN A 79 -19.35 -5.17 -3.71
CA GLN A 79 -18.04 -5.82 -3.82
C GLN A 79 -18.08 -7.34 -4.08
N VAL A 80 -19.21 -7.89 -4.49
CA VAL A 80 -19.36 -9.32 -4.84
C VAL A 80 -19.20 -9.50 -6.35
N TRP A 81 -18.30 -10.40 -6.75
CA TRP A 81 -18.12 -10.80 -8.14
C TRP A 81 -19.19 -11.79 -8.60
N GLY A 82 -19.67 -11.61 -9.82
CA GLY A 82 -20.46 -12.59 -10.56
C GLY A 82 -19.59 -13.71 -11.16
N PRO A 83 -20.21 -14.70 -11.81
CA PRO A 83 -19.51 -15.83 -12.41
C PRO A 83 -18.57 -15.40 -13.54
N VAL A 84 -17.48 -16.16 -13.72
CA VAL A 84 -16.56 -16.00 -14.85
C VAL A 84 -17.24 -16.43 -16.14
N SER A 85 -17.20 -15.56 -17.15
CA SER A 85 -17.49 -15.92 -18.54
C SER A 85 -16.20 -15.95 -19.36
N THR A 86 -16.20 -16.71 -20.45
CA THR A 86 -15.12 -16.67 -21.45
C THR A 86 -15.58 -15.81 -22.62
N VAL A 87 -14.83 -14.75 -22.94
CA VAL A 87 -15.12 -13.80 -24.03
C VAL A 87 -14.82 -14.45 -25.38
N ASP A 88 -13.65 -15.08 -25.48
CA ASP A 88 -13.24 -15.88 -26.63
C ASP A 88 -12.62 -17.20 -26.18
N ASN A 89 -12.97 -18.27 -26.88
CA ASN A 89 -12.48 -19.63 -26.64
C ASN A 89 -11.17 -19.94 -27.41
N LYS A 90 -10.56 -18.92 -28.02
CA LYS A 90 -9.21 -18.94 -28.59
C LYS A 90 -8.21 -18.25 -27.66
N ARG A 91 -6.91 -18.53 -27.86
CA ARG A 91 -5.83 -17.83 -27.17
C ARG A 91 -5.73 -16.39 -27.67
N VAL A 92 -5.56 -15.43 -26.75
CA VAL A 92 -5.46 -14.00 -27.03
C VAL A 92 -4.09 -13.43 -26.65
N GLY A 93 -3.80 -12.20 -27.07
CA GLY A 93 -2.66 -11.41 -26.59
C GLY A 93 -2.80 -10.95 -25.13
N GLY A 94 -1.70 -10.47 -24.53
CA GLY A 94 -1.74 -9.88 -23.17
C GLY A 94 -2.38 -8.49 -23.15
N GLU A 95 -2.30 -7.78 -24.27
CA GLU A 95 -2.84 -6.45 -24.48
C GLU A 95 -4.30 -6.50 -24.96
N MET A 96 -5.16 -5.79 -24.25
CA MET A 96 -6.62 -5.75 -24.44
C MET A 96 -7.16 -4.43 -23.89
N SER A 97 -8.35 -4.04 -24.32
CA SER A 97 -9.02 -2.85 -23.79
C SER A 97 -10.52 -3.11 -23.61
N ILE A 98 -11.07 -2.78 -22.45
CA ILE A 98 -12.51 -2.84 -22.13
C ILE A 98 -13.08 -1.42 -21.98
N GLU A 99 -14.29 -1.24 -22.51
CA GLU A 99 -15.11 -0.06 -22.26
C GLU A 99 -16.57 -0.44 -22.03
N ILE A 100 -17.37 0.51 -21.53
CA ILE A 100 -18.82 0.38 -21.48
C ILE A 100 -19.42 1.15 -22.67
N ASP A 101 -20.20 0.45 -23.50
CA ASP A 101 -20.91 1.07 -24.61
C ASP A 101 -22.06 1.98 -24.12
N PRO A 102 -22.60 2.87 -24.98
CA PRO A 102 -23.68 3.79 -24.60
C PRO A 102 -24.97 3.11 -24.15
N GLN A 103 -25.14 1.81 -24.43
CA GLN A 103 -26.26 0.99 -23.99
C GLN A 103 -25.99 0.30 -22.65
N GLY A 104 -24.84 0.57 -22.01
CA GLY A 104 -24.45 0.00 -20.72
C GLY A 104 -23.87 -1.42 -20.83
N ARG A 105 -23.44 -1.84 -22.03
CA ARG A 105 -22.89 -3.17 -22.29
C ARG A 105 -21.37 -3.14 -22.32
N PRO A 106 -20.69 -4.12 -21.69
CA PRO A 106 -19.24 -4.30 -21.84
C PRO A 106 -18.84 -4.58 -23.29
N ALA A 107 -17.90 -3.82 -23.79
CA ALA A 107 -17.27 -3.96 -25.09
C ALA A 107 -15.76 -4.13 -24.92
N VAL A 108 -15.13 -5.00 -25.72
CA VAL A 108 -13.73 -5.40 -25.58
C VAL A 108 -13.05 -5.40 -26.94
N ALA A 109 -11.88 -4.77 -27.05
CA ALA A 109 -10.95 -4.93 -28.16
C ALA A 109 -9.74 -5.78 -27.73
N TYR A 110 -9.35 -6.75 -28.56
CA TYR A 110 -8.27 -7.68 -28.23
C TYR A 110 -7.60 -8.26 -29.48
N TYR A 111 -6.38 -8.75 -29.31
CA TYR A 111 -5.63 -9.51 -30.31
C TYR A 111 -5.95 -11.01 -30.23
N ASP A 112 -6.41 -11.63 -31.32
CA ASP A 112 -6.52 -13.09 -31.44
C ASP A 112 -5.13 -13.67 -31.75
N TYR A 113 -4.45 -14.24 -30.77
CA TYR A 113 -3.08 -14.75 -30.93
C TYR A 113 -3.01 -15.95 -31.91
N VAL A 114 -4.11 -16.65 -32.14
CA VAL A 114 -4.15 -17.83 -33.01
C VAL A 114 -4.22 -17.42 -34.48
N ASN A 115 -5.08 -16.45 -34.80
CA ASN A 115 -5.33 -16.00 -36.18
C ASN A 115 -4.54 -14.72 -36.53
N ARG A 116 -4.05 -14.02 -35.51
CA ARG A 116 -3.35 -12.74 -35.55
C ARG A 116 -4.20 -11.57 -36.02
N ASP A 117 -5.48 -11.65 -35.67
CA ASP A 117 -6.54 -10.72 -36.07
C ASP A 117 -6.85 -9.68 -34.98
N LEU A 118 -7.24 -8.47 -35.38
CA LEU A 118 -7.90 -7.52 -34.47
C LEU A 118 -9.36 -7.93 -34.28
N MET A 119 -9.74 -8.15 -33.02
CA MET A 119 -11.09 -8.55 -32.63
C MET A 119 -11.78 -7.49 -31.78
N TYR A 120 -13.10 -7.42 -31.93
CA TYR A 120 -14.02 -6.69 -31.06
C TYR A 120 -15.11 -7.63 -30.57
N ALA A 121 -15.45 -7.58 -29.28
CA ALA A 121 -16.56 -8.30 -28.70
C ALA A 121 -17.46 -7.39 -27.87
N VAL A 122 -18.78 -7.60 -27.91
CA VAL A 122 -19.74 -6.92 -27.02
C VAL A 122 -20.63 -7.95 -26.32
N LEU A 123 -20.91 -7.74 -25.03
CA LEU A 123 -21.75 -8.61 -24.22
C LEU A 123 -23.22 -8.21 -24.37
N ASP A 124 -24.00 -8.98 -25.13
CA ASP A 124 -25.39 -8.70 -25.45
C ASP A 124 -26.29 -9.90 -25.08
N GLY A 125 -27.36 -9.65 -24.34
CA GLY A 125 -28.26 -10.72 -23.86
C GLY A 125 -27.55 -11.85 -23.08
N GLY A 126 -26.42 -11.56 -22.43
CA GLY A 126 -25.58 -12.55 -21.74
C GLY A 126 -24.60 -13.34 -22.64
N ASN A 127 -24.52 -13.02 -23.93
CA ASN A 127 -23.65 -13.70 -24.90
C ASN A 127 -22.61 -12.72 -25.48
N TRP A 128 -21.39 -13.22 -25.73
CA TRP A 128 -20.35 -12.42 -26.37
C TRP A 128 -20.45 -12.46 -27.90
N LEU A 129 -20.92 -11.36 -28.48
CA LEU A 129 -21.00 -11.14 -29.92
C LEU A 129 -19.63 -10.67 -30.43
N ARG A 130 -18.90 -11.53 -31.15
CA ARG A 130 -17.54 -11.28 -31.65
C ARG A 130 -17.56 -10.84 -33.12
N SER A 131 -16.74 -9.84 -33.44
CA SER A 131 -16.49 -9.30 -34.77
C SER A 131 -14.99 -9.27 -35.02
N ARG A 132 -14.56 -9.80 -36.17
CA ARG A 132 -13.19 -9.63 -36.67
C ARG A 132 -13.13 -8.35 -37.49
N LEU A 133 -12.22 -7.44 -37.13
CA LEU A 133 -12.16 -6.09 -37.69
C LEU A 133 -11.05 -5.91 -38.72
N ASP A 134 -9.89 -6.48 -38.44
CA ASP A 134 -8.74 -6.52 -39.34
C ASP A 134 -8.09 -7.90 -39.27
N SER A 135 -7.68 -8.39 -40.43
CA SER A 135 -7.11 -9.73 -40.63
C SER A 135 -6.09 -9.75 -41.77
N ALA A 136 -5.55 -8.57 -42.13
CA ALA A 136 -4.62 -8.39 -43.25
C ALA A 136 -3.16 -8.60 -42.79
N GLY A 137 -2.86 -9.79 -42.25
CA GLY A 137 -1.59 -10.13 -41.62
C GLY A 137 -1.70 -10.19 -40.10
N ASP A 138 -0.55 -10.10 -39.44
CA ASP A 138 -0.41 -9.98 -37.98
C ASP A 138 -0.75 -8.56 -37.51
N THR A 139 -1.92 -8.40 -36.90
CA THR A 139 -2.55 -7.08 -36.67
C THR A 139 -3.42 -7.07 -35.40
N GLY A 140 -3.47 -5.93 -34.71
CA GLY A 140 -4.30 -5.75 -33.50
C GLY A 140 -3.54 -5.73 -32.17
N ASP A 141 -2.21 -5.70 -32.20
CA ASP A 141 -1.36 -5.48 -31.02
C ASP A 141 -1.65 -4.09 -30.40
N PHE A 142 -1.51 -3.97 -29.07
CA PHE A 142 -1.75 -2.74 -28.30
C PHE A 142 -3.08 -2.00 -28.63
N PRO A 143 -4.25 -2.69 -28.59
CA PRO A 143 -5.52 -2.08 -28.93
C PRO A 143 -5.99 -1.12 -27.83
N SER A 144 -6.47 0.07 -28.20
CA SER A 144 -7.06 1.04 -27.27
C SER A 144 -8.47 1.39 -27.72
N LEU A 145 -9.48 0.84 -27.02
CA LEU A 145 -10.90 1.05 -27.30
C LEU A 145 -11.41 2.29 -26.56
N LYS A 146 -12.13 3.16 -27.27
CA LYS A 146 -12.95 4.25 -26.71
C LYS A 146 -14.22 4.46 -27.53
N PHE A 147 -15.28 4.96 -26.90
CA PHE A 147 -16.47 5.43 -27.60
C PHE A 147 -16.42 6.95 -27.80
N ASP A 148 -16.78 7.43 -28.98
CA ASP A 148 -16.93 8.86 -29.23
C ASP A 148 -18.21 9.43 -28.56
N PRO A 149 -18.41 10.76 -28.49
CA PRO A 149 -19.62 11.35 -27.90
C PRO A 149 -20.95 10.96 -28.58
N ASN A 150 -20.91 10.37 -29.79
CA ASN A 150 -22.08 9.84 -30.49
C ASN A 150 -22.28 8.34 -30.24
N GLY A 151 -21.43 7.72 -29.43
CA GLY A 151 -21.52 6.33 -29.05
C GLY A 151 -20.91 5.33 -30.04
N ARG A 152 -20.06 5.79 -30.96
CA ARG A 152 -19.39 4.94 -31.95
C ARG A 152 -18.07 4.42 -31.38
N ALA A 153 -17.80 3.12 -31.51
CA ALA A 153 -16.52 2.57 -31.10
C ALA A 153 -15.40 3.02 -32.04
N PHE A 154 -14.26 3.39 -31.45
CA PHE A 154 -12.98 3.63 -32.12
C PHE A 154 -11.90 2.79 -31.42
N ILE A 155 -11.00 2.18 -32.19
CA ILE A 155 -9.89 1.37 -31.70
C ILE A 155 -8.62 1.79 -32.43
N SER A 156 -7.65 2.39 -31.72
CA SER A 156 -6.28 2.48 -32.25
C SER A 156 -5.56 1.16 -31.99
N TYR A 157 -4.71 0.73 -32.93
CA TYR A 157 -3.96 -0.53 -32.83
C TYR A 157 -2.69 -0.49 -33.67
N TYR A 158 -1.78 -1.41 -33.36
CA TYR A 158 -0.55 -1.64 -34.09
C TYR A 158 -0.72 -2.80 -35.08
N ASP A 159 -0.29 -2.59 -36.32
CA ASP A 159 -0.18 -3.62 -37.34
C ASP A 159 1.28 -4.08 -37.41
N ARG A 160 1.53 -5.25 -36.85
CA ARG A 160 2.87 -5.80 -36.67
C ARG A 160 3.51 -6.25 -37.98
N THR A 161 2.70 -6.53 -39.01
CA THR A 161 3.19 -6.97 -40.32
C THR A 161 3.75 -5.81 -41.12
N ASN A 162 3.04 -4.69 -41.14
CA ASN A 162 3.42 -3.51 -41.91
C ASN A 162 4.27 -2.53 -41.09
N GLY A 163 4.15 -2.58 -39.76
CA GLY A 163 4.76 -1.61 -38.85
C GLY A 163 3.90 -0.35 -38.70
N ASP A 164 2.57 -0.44 -38.90
CA ASP A 164 1.71 0.72 -39.04
C ASP A 164 0.94 1.07 -37.76
N LEU A 165 0.69 2.37 -37.53
CA LEU A 165 -0.40 2.81 -36.68
C LEU A 165 -1.71 2.78 -37.46
N LYS A 166 -2.68 1.98 -37.01
CA LYS A 166 -4.01 1.88 -37.62
C LYS A 166 -5.13 2.29 -36.65
N LEU A 167 -6.26 2.65 -37.24
CA LEU A 167 -7.50 3.01 -36.56
C LEU A 167 -8.66 2.24 -37.18
N ALA A 168 -9.43 1.55 -36.34
CA ALA A 168 -10.72 0.98 -36.69
C ALA A 168 -11.82 1.85 -36.06
N TRP A 169 -12.93 2.07 -36.76
CA TRP A 169 -14.08 2.80 -36.20
C TRP A 169 -15.40 2.30 -36.76
N GLN A 170 -16.47 2.52 -35.98
CA GLN A 170 -17.85 2.27 -36.42
C GLN A 170 -18.46 3.49 -37.10
N SER A 171 -19.23 3.23 -38.16
CA SER A 171 -20.20 4.17 -38.71
C SER A 171 -21.42 4.31 -37.78
N ASN A 172 -22.28 5.29 -38.07
CA ASN A 172 -23.58 5.44 -37.41
C ASN A 172 -24.52 4.23 -37.62
N SER A 173 -24.24 3.35 -38.59
CA SER A 173 -24.95 2.10 -38.85
C SER A 173 -24.30 0.87 -38.18
N GLY A 174 -23.30 1.07 -37.32
CA GLY A 174 -22.54 0.00 -36.67
C GLY A 174 -21.57 -0.76 -37.59
N SER A 175 -21.43 -0.32 -38.84
CA SER A 175 -20.51 -0.93 -39.82
C SER A 175 -19.09 -0.49 -39.54
N TRP A 176 -18.14 -1.43 -39.50
CA TRP A 176 -16.74 -1.13 -39.23
C TRP A 176 -15.99 -0.64 -40.48
N SER A 177 -14.97 0.18 -40.26
CA SER A 177 -13.98 0.59 -41.26
C SER A 177 -12.61 0.67 -40.60
N THR A 178 -11.55 0.41 -41.37
CA THR A 178 -10.16 0.49 -40.91
C THR A 178 -9.35 1.45 -41.79
N ARG A 179 -8.31 2.06 -41.21
CA ARG A 179 -7.41 2.98 -41.91
C ARG A 179 -6.03 2.97 -41.25
N ALA A 180 -4.98 2.90 -42.07
CA ALA A 180 -3.65 3.26 -41.63
C ALA A 180 -3.51 4.80 -41.50
N LEU A 181 -3.04 5.25 -40.35
CA LEU A 181 -2.79 6.65 -40.05
C LEU A 181 -1.34 7.02 -40.30
N GLU A 182 -0.41 6.11 -40.03
CA GLU A 182 1.00 6.24 -40.35
C GLU A 182 1.60 4.91 -40.78
N THR A 183 2.36 4.93 -41.88
CA THR A 183 2.90 3.74 -42.57
C THR A 183 4.40 3.84 -42.88
N ALA A 184 5.12 4.70 -42.14
CA ALA A 184 6.49 5.07 -42.44
C ALA A 184 7.46 4.52 -41.38
N GLY A 185 8.03 3.34 -41.66
CA GLY A 185 8.83 2.57 -40.72
C GLY A 185 7.97 1.89 -39.64
N ASN A 186 8.61 1.23 -38.68
CA ASN A 186 7.92 0.57 -37.56
C ASN A 186 7.43 1.59 -36.52
N THR A 187 6.13 1.79 -36.48
CA THR A 187 5.44 2.84 -35.72
C THR A 187 4.07 2.37 -35.22
N GLY A 188 3.59 2.91 -34.11
CA GLY A 188 2.23 2.63 -33.60
C GLY A 188 2.15 1.69 -32.39
N ALA A 189 3.25 1.05 -32.00
CA ALA A 189 3.32 0.24 -30.79
C ALA A 189 2.97 1.05 -29.52
N TYR A 190 2.39 0.40 -28.50
CA TYR A 190 1.84 1.06 -27.30
C TYR A 190 0.89 2.22 -27.66
N SER A 191 -0.10 1.96 -28.52
CA SER A 191 -1.11 2.95 -28.89
C SER A 191 -2.07 3.23 -27.72
N SER A 192 -2.46 4.49 -27.55
CA SER A 192 -3.43 4.92 -26.56
C SER A 192 -4.32 6.00 -27.15
N LEU A 193 -5.65 5.80 -27.09
CA LEU A 193 -6.67 6.63 -27.73
C LEU A 193 -7.49 7.40 -26.68
N THR A 194 -7.83 8.65 -27.02
CA THR A 194 -8.86 9.46 -26.35
C THR A 194 -9.49 10.45 -27.34
N PHE A 195 -10.40 11.31 -26.87
CA PHE A 195 -11.09 12.33 -27.67
C PHE A 195 -10.93 13.72 -27.06
N SER A 196 -10.79 14.73 -27.93
CA SER A 196 -10.93 16.13 -27.51
C SER A 196 -12.37 16.47 -27.12
N PRO A 197 -12.63 17.65 -26.50
CA PRO A 197 -14.00 18.09 -26.17
C PRO A 197 -14.93 18.18 -27.39
N ALA A 198 -14.37 18.32 -28.59
CA ALA A 198 -15.10 18.34 -29.86
C ALA A 198 -15.37 16.92 -30.43
N GLY A 199 -15.06 15.85 -29.68
CA GLY A 199 -15.22 14.46 -30.12
C GLY A 199 -14.22 14.02 -31.20
N LEU A 200 -13.10 14.73 -31.37
CA LEU A 200 -12.09 14.40 -32.39
C LEU A 200 -11.00 13.48 -31.80
N PRO A 201 -10.64 12.37 -32.46
CA PRO A 201 -9.63 11.43 -31.98
C PRO A 201 -8.27 12.07 -31.67
N ARG A 202 -7.62 11.57 -30.61
CA ARG A 202 -6.28 11.90 -30.12
C ARG A 202 -5.57 10.59 -29.77
N ILE A 203 -4.45 10.30 -30.43
CA ILE A 203 -3.73 9.02 -30.28
C ILE A 203 -2.27 9.31 -29.95
N ALA A 204 -1.77 8.76 -28.84
CA ALA A 204 -0.36 8.75 -28.50
C ALA A 204 0.23 7.34 -28.69
N TYR A 205 1.46 7.24 -29.18
CA TYR A 205 2.07 5.96 -29.55
C TYR A 205 3.60 6.05 -29.64
N SER A 206 4.26 4.89 -29.67
CA SER A 206 5.72 4.79 -29.88
C SER A 206 6.07 4.65 -31.36
N ASP A 207 7.08 5.41 -31.76
CA ASP A 207 7.89 5.21 -32.96
C ASP A 207 9.04 4.26 -32.59
N VAL A 208 9.03 3.03 -33.10
CA VAL A 208 10.01 2.01 -32.72
C VAL A 208 11.34 2.25 -33.44
N ASP A 209 11.30 2.50 -34.75
CA ASP A 209 12.50 2.81 -35.53
C ASP A 209 13.06 4.19 -35.22
N GLY A 210 12.17 5.19 -35.09
CA GLY A 210 12.55 6.56 -34.73
C GLY A 210 12.86 6.77 -33.25
N LEU A 211 12.56 5.79 -32.38
CA LEU A 211 12.83 5.77 -30.94
C LEU A 211 12.16 6.92 -30.14
N ARG A 212 10.98 7.38 -30.58
CA ARG A 212 10.31 8.62 -30.10
C ARG A 212 8.88 8.40 -29.66
N LEU A 213 8.39 9.30 -28.80
CA LEU A 213 6.96 9.48 -28.57
C LEU A 213 6.35 10.26 -29.74
N LYS A 214 5.24 9.77 -30.29
CA LYS A 214 4.46 10.45 -31.33
C LYS A 214 3.00 10.63 -30.93
N PHE A 215 2.38 11.61 -31.56
CA PHE A 215 1.01 12.00 -31.34
C PHE A 215 0.34 12.29 -32.68
N ALA A 216 -0.78 11.61 -32.91
CA ALA A 216 -1.64 11.78 -34.07
C ALA A 216 -2.99 12.35 -33.62
N TRP A 217 -3.53 13.33 -34.34
CA TRP A 217 -4.85 13.88 -34.06
C TRP A 217 -5.61 14.22 -35.33
N GLN A 218 -6.94 14.16 -35.21
CA GLN A 218 -7.83 14.61 -36.27
C GLN A 218 -8.19 16.09 -36.09
N ASN A 219 -8.11 16.85 -37.18
CA ASN A 219 -8.59 18.22 -37.31
C ASN A 219 -10.09 18.25 -37.66
N ALA A 220 -10.76 19.39 -37.46
CA ALA A 220 -12.21 19.52 -37.70
C ALA A 220 -12.65 19.31 -39.16
N ASN A 221 -11.74 19.46 -40.12
CA ASN A 221 -11.95 19.15 -41.54
C ASN A 221 -11.72 17.66 -41.89
N GLY A 222 -11.48 16.81 -40.88
CA GLY A 222 -11.24 15.38 -41.04
C GLY A 222 -9.81 15.00 -41.42
N THR A 223 -8.90 15.95 -41.68
CA THR A 223 -7.48 15.63 -41.92
C THR A 223 -6.79 15.18 -40.64
N TRP A 224 -5.71 14.42 -40.80
CA TRP A 224 -4.88 13.96 -39.70
C TRP A 224 -3.54 14.70 -39.73
N GLU A 225 -3.09 15.14 -38.56
CA GLU A 225 -1.73 15.62 -38.33
C GLU A 225 -1.01 14.67 -37.37
N ILE A 226 0.31 14.57 -37.54
CA ILE A 226 1.20 13.70 -36.77
C ILE A 226 2.46 14.48 -36.40
N ARG A 227 2.90 14.39 -35.14
CA ARG A 227 4.15 15.01 -34.66
C ARG A 227 4.91 14.09 -33.71
N SER A 228 6.24 14.11 -33.78
CA SER A 228 7.10 13.61 -32.69
C SER A 228 7.14 14.64 -31.57
N ILE A 229 6.80 14.20 -30.36
CA ILE A 229 6.55 15.06 -29.21
C ILE A 229 7.82 15.24 -28.36
N ASP A 230 8.33 14.15 -27.80
CA ASP A 230 9.60 14.18 -27.07
C ASP A 230 10.73 13.63 -27.95
N LYS A 231 11.57 14.55 -28.44
CA LYS A 231 12.78 14.25 -29.23
C LYS A 231 14.02 13.99 -28.35
N THR A 232 13.90 14.09 -27.03
CA THR A 232 14.99 13.85 -26.06
C THR A 232 15.15 12.38 -25.68
N VAL A 233 14.13 11.55 -25.95
CA VAL A 233 14.22 10.09 -25.83
C VAL A 233 15.10 9.53 -26.96
N THR A 234 16.03 8.63 -26.63
CA THR A 234 17.01 8.11 -27.60
C THR A 234 17.20 6.58 -27.58
N ALA A 235 16.31 5.81 -26.92
CA ALA A 235 16.32 4.34 -26.99
C ALA A 235 14.90 3.73 -26.97
N GLY A 236 13.89 4.50 -27.37
CA GLY A 236 12.52 4.03 -27.49
C GLY A 236 11.62 4.40 -26.32
N VAL A 237 10.33 4.33 -26.58
CA VAL A 237 9.24 4.65 -25.66
C VAL A 237 8.38 3.41 -25.45
N ARG A 238 7.82 3.23 -24.24
CA ARG A 238 6.86 2.16 -23.94
C ARG A 238 5.76 2.66 -23.01
N PHE A 239 4.69 1.87 -22.90
CA PHE A 239 3.60 2.07 -21.93
C PHE A 239 2.95 3.47 -22.03
N THR A 240 2.75 3.94 -23.26
CA THR A 240 2.08 5.21 -23.52
C THR A 240 0.67 5.20 -22.97
N SER A 241 0.29 6.24 -22.25
CA SER A 241 -1.09 6.46 -21.79
C SER A 241 -1.46 7.92 -21.99
N ILE A 242 -2.56 8.18 -22.71
CA ILE A 242 -3.06 9.53 -22.98
C ILE A 242 -4.35 9.82 -22.21
N ALA A 243 -4.45 11.02 -21.65
CA ALA A 243 -5.69 11.58 -21.14
C ALA A 243 -5.83 13.05 -21.55
N MET A 244 -7.05 13.56 -21.54
CA MET A 244 -7.36 14.96 -21.86
C MET A 244 -7.90 15.65 -20.61
N ASP A 245 -7.36 16.83 -20.32
CA ASP A 245 -8.16 17.84 -19.62
C ASP A 245 -9.21 18.35 -20.62
N GLN A 246 -10.47 17.96 -20.37
CA GLN A 246 -11.61 18.30 -21.21
C GLN A 246 -12.06 19.77 -21.04
N ALA A 247 -11.74 20.43 -19.92
CA ALA A 247 -12.10 21.83 -19.72
C ALA A 247 -11.18 22.75 -20.52
N ASN A 248 -9.88 22.43 -20.57
CA ASN A 248 -8.86 23.26 -21.24
C ASN A 248 -8.42 22.73 -22.62
N ASN A 249 -9.00 21.61 -23.10
CA ASN A 249 -8.61 20.94 -24.35
C ASN A 249 -7.10 20.60 -24.40
N LEU A 250 -6.55 20.17 -23.27
CA LEU A 250 -5.11 19.96 -23.07
C LEU A 250 -4.80 18.45 -23.01
N PRO A 251 -4.05 17.89 -23.98
CA PRO A 251 -3.58 16.51 -23.91
C PRO A 251 -2.41 16.37 -22.94
N TYR A 252 -2.50 15.36 -22.07
CA TYR A 252 -1.41 14.84 -21.26
C TYR A 252 -1.07 13.43 -21.73
N ILE A 253 0.22 13.10 -21.83
CA ILE A 253 0.72 11.80 -22.25
C ILE A 253 1.78 11.33 -21.25
N ALA A 254 1.51 10.24 -20.53
CA ALA A 254 2.51 9.54 -19.72
C ALA A 254 3.20 8.45 -20.55
N TYR A 255 4.50 8.24 -20.32
CA TYR A 255 5.31 7.27 -21.07
C TYR A 255 6.60 6.89 -20.34
N TYR A 256 7.12 5.70 -20.63
CA TYR A 256 8.38 5.19 -20.10
C TYR A 256 9.53 5.42 -21.09
N ASP A 257 10.59 6.11 -20.67
CA ASP A 257 11.84 6.27 -21.43
C ASP A 257 12.73 5.04 -21.20
N VAL A 258 12.88 4.19 -22.22
CA VAL A 258 13.61 2.91 -22.10
C VAL A 258 15.10 3.12 -21.76
N ARG A 259 15.70 4.25 -22.16
CA ARG A 259 17.12 4.52 -21.90
C ARG A 259 17.36 5.00 -20.47
N LYS A 260 16.52 5.94 -20.03
CA LYS A 260 16.64 6.57 -18.71
C LYS A 260 15.98 5.75 -17.61
N LYS A 261 15.07 4.85 -17.99
CA LYS A 261 14.27 3.98 -17.11
C LYS A 261 13.38 4.78 -16.16
N ASP A 262 12.99 5.98 -16.59
CA ASP A 262 12.17 6.92 -15.85
C ASP A 262 10.77 7.06 -16.48
N LEU A 263 9.81 7.40 -15.62
CA LEU A 263 8.47 7.81 -16.04
C LEU A 263 8.52 9.27 -16.42
N ARG A 264 7.97 9.59 -17.58
CA ARG A 264 7.91 10.95 -18.13
C ARG A 264 6.48 11.30 -18.50
N MET A 265 6.19 12.60 -18.51
CA MET A 265 4.92 13.13 -18.99
C MET A 265 5.17 14.27 -19.96
N ALA A 266 4.43 14.28 -21.08
CA ALA A 266 4.40 15.36 -22.05
C ALA A 266 3.01 16.00 -22.12
N TRP A 267 2.95 17.30 -22.42
CA TRP A 267 1.70 18.05 -22.58
C TRP A 267 1.85 19.17 -23.61
N SER A 268 0.73 19.67 -24.15
CA SER A 268 0.75 20.71 -25.19
C SER A 268 0.09 22.01 -24.76
N GLU A 269 0.91 23.01 -24.44
CA GLU A 269 0.46 24.35 -24.06
C GLU A 269 0.70 25.33 -25.21
N GLY A 270 -0.31 26.12 -25.60
CA GLY A 270 -0.21 27.09 -26.70
C GLY A 270 0.16 26.49 -28.07
N GLY A 271 0.02 25.17 -28.26
CA GLY A 271 0.46 24.45 -29.47
C GLY A 271 1.96 24.09 -29.50
N ALA A 272 2.73 24.51 -28.49
CA ALA A 272 4.04 23.95 -28.19
C ALA A 272 3.88 22.61 -27.44
N TRP A 273 4.97 21.85 -27.33
CA TRP A 273 5.00 20.62 -26.53
C TRP A 273 6.11 20.69 -25.49
N HIS A 274 5.77 20.31 -24.28
CA HIS A 274 6.65 20.28 -23.12
C HIS A 274 6.74 18.84 -22.62
N SER A 275 7.85 18.47 -21.99
CA SER A 275 7.94 17.21 -21.24
C SER A 275 8.71 17.40 -19.94
N GLN A 276 8.36 16.58 -18.95
CA GLN A 276 9.01 16.54 -17.64
C GLN A 276 9.16 15.10 -17.16
N ARG A 277 10.04 14.89 -16.19
CA ARG A 277 10.13 13.63 -15.45
C ARG A 277 9.06 13.60 -14.37
N VAL A 278 8.44 12.45 -14.20
CA VAL A 278 7.45 12.16 -13.16
C VAL A 278 8.12 11.40 -12.04
N ALA A 279 8.73 10.24 -12.35
CA ALA A 279 9.40 9.38 -11.39
C ALA A 279 10.76 8.93 -11.95
N GLN A 280 11.83 9.07 -11.16
CA GLN A 280 13.22 8.88 -11.61
C GLN A 280 14.04 8.06 -10.61
N VAL A 281 15.20 7.58 -11.07
CA VAL A 281 16.16 6.71 -10.34
C VAL A 281 15.63 5.28 -10.14
N GLY A 282 16.37 4.28 -10.62
CA GLY A 282 15.89 2.90 -10.72
C GLY A 282 15.03 2.68 -11.97
N TRP A 283 14.41 1.51 -12.08
CA TRP A 283 13.49 1.15 -13.17
C TRP A 283 12.06 1.53 -12.75
N GLN A 284 11.56 2.70 -13.19
CA GLN A 284 10.24 3.24 -12.82
C GLN A 284 9.45 3.72 -14.04
N GLY A 285 8.14 3.47 -14.05
CA GLY A 285 7.24 3.95 -15.09
C GLY A 285 6.69 2.87 -16.01
N GLU A 286 7.05 1.60 -15.80
CA GLU A 286 6.46 0.50 -16.56
C GLU A 286 4.94 0.42 -16.29
N PHE A 287 4.17 -0.05 -17.27
CA PHE A 287 2.70 -0.22 -17.18
C PHE A 287 1.92 1.04 -16.74
N SER A 288 2.44 2.24 -17.01
CA SER A 288 1.81 3.48 -16.54
C SER A 288 0.43 3.73 -17.15
N ASN A 289 -0.52 4.14 -16.32
CA ASN A 289 -1.84 4.63 -16.72
C ASN A 289 -2.02 6.06 -16.19
N LEU A 290 -2.47 6.95 -17.07
CA LEU A 290 -2.72 8.36 -16.78
C LEU A 290 -4.23 8.64 -16.76
N TYR A 291 -4.67 9.42 -15.79
CA TYR A 291 -5.98 10.07 -15.80
C TYR A 291 -5.85 11.55 -15.46
N VAL A 292 -6.89 12.32 -15.77
CA VAL A 292 -7.02 13.71 -15.35
C VAL A 292 -8.18 13.80 -14.36
N ASP A 293 -7.98 14.49 -13.24
CA ASP A 293 -9.03 14.66 -12.24
C ASP A 293 -10.00 15.81 -12.58
N SER A 294 -11.05 15.98 -11.77
CA SER A 294 -12.06 17.02 -11.96
C SER A 294 -11.53 18.46 -11.83
N ALA A 295 -10.30 18.66 -11.37
CA ALA A 295 -9.61 19.94 -11.31
C ALA A 295 -8.63 20.15 -12.48
N GLY A 296 -8.64 19.26 -13.49
CA GLY A 296 -7.74 19.33 -14.65
C GLY A 296 -6.32 18.82 -14.38
N ARG A 297 -6.05 18.22 -13.20
CA ARG A 297 -4.69 17.82 -12.82
C ARG A 297 -4.34 16.42 -13.34
N PRO A 298 -3.16 16.23 -13.95
CA PRO A 298 -2.70 14.91 -14.36
C PRO A 298 -2.27 14.06 -13.17
N ASN A 299 -2.71 12.80 -13.20
CA ASN A 299 -2.46 11.79 -12.19
C ASN A 299 -1.97 10.51 -12.89
N VAL A 300 -0.76 10.04 -12.59
CA VAL A 300 -0.16 8.85 -13.23
C VAL A 300 0.00 7.75 -12.21
N VAL A 301 -0.67 6.62 -12.44
CA VAL A 301 -0.41 5.36 -11.74
C VAL A 301 0.65 4.58 -12.50
N TYR A 302 1.68 4.06 -11.83
CA TYR A 302 2.80 3.41 -12.49
C TYR A 302 3.47 2.32 -11.66
N PHE A 303 4.10 1.36 -12.34
CA PHE A 303 4.93 0.35 -11.71
C PHE A 303 6.36 0.87 -11.52
N ASN A 304 6.86 0.69 -10.31
CA ASN A 304 8.25 0.83 -9.94
C ASN A 304 8.85 -0.57 -9.80
N ARG A 305 9.42 -1.06 -10.91
CA ARG A 305 10.09 -2.37 -10.98
C ARG A 305 11.29 -2.45 -10.05
N SER A 306 12.00 -1.34 -9.83
CA SER A 306 13.15 -1.31 -8.93
C SER A 306 12.81 -1.58 -7.47
N LEU A 307 11.57 -1.30 -7.05
CA LEU A 307 11.10 -1.51 -5.67
C LEU A 307 9.99 -2.56 -5.58
N GLY A 308 9.49 -3.04 -6.72
CA GLY A 308 8.37 -3.96 -6.81
C GLY A 308 7.07 -3.33 -6.30
N THR A 309 6.78 -2.07 -6.61
CA THR A 309 5.60 -1.34 -6.09
C THR A 309 4.81 -0.62 -7.17
N THR A 310 3.50 -0.46 -6.94
CA THR A 310 2.63 0.41 -7.73
C THR A 310 2.40 1.72 -6.98
N ASN A 311 2.59 2.84 -7.67
CA ASN A 311 2.60 4.17 -7.08
C ASN A 311 1.69 5.11 -7.87
N LEU A 312 1.13 6.11 -7.19
CA LEU A 312 0.44 7.24 -7.78
C LEU A 312 1.37 8.45 -7.74
N ALA A 313 1.53 9.15 -8.86
CA ALA A 313 2.12 10.47 -8.94
C ALA A 313 1.03 11.49 -9.30
N THR A 314 0.87 12.54 -8.50
CA THR A 314 -0.07 13.65 -8.73
C THR A 314 0.72 14.94 -8.89
N LEU A 315 0.42 15.73 -9.92
CA LEU A 315 1.04 17.04 -10.12
C LEU A 315 0.34 18.10 -9.25
N VAL A 316 1.07 18.67 -8.28
CA VAL A 316 0.56 19.69 -7.34
C VAL A 316 1.52 20.87 -7.34
N SER A 317 1.02 22.06 -7.69
CA SER A 317 1.81 23.32 -7.72
C SER A 317 3.12 23.24 -8.50
N GLY A 318 3.15 22.45 -9.58
CA GLY A 318 4.35 22.25 -10.42
C GLY A 318 5.29 21.13 -9.98
N GLU A 319 5.03 20.46 -8.85
CA GLU A 319 5.83 19.33 -8.36
C GLU A 319 5.03 18.01 -8.37
N TRP A 320 5.71 16.90 -8.63
CA TRP A 320 5.12 15.57 -8.46
C TRP A 320 5.13 15.14 -7.00
N LYS A 321 3.95 14.82 -6.47
CA LYS A 321 3.77 14.19 -5.16
C LYS A 321 3.46 12.72 -5.39
N HIS A 322 4.15 11.84 -4.65
CA HIS A 322 4.09 10.39 -4.84
C HIS A 322 3.43 9.72 -3.63
N SER A 323 2.64 8.67 -3.89
CA SER A 323 2.02 7.84 -2.86
C SER A 323 2.07 6.37 -3.26
N LEU A 324 2.39 5.49 -2.31
CA LEU A 324 2.38 4.05 -2.51
C LEU A 324 0.93 3.55 -2.59
N LEU A 325 0.53 3.01 -3.75
CA LEU A 325 -0.79 2.40 -3.91
C LEU A 325 -0.79 0.94 -3.47
N ALA A 326 0.18 0.17 -3.96
CA ALA A 326 0.28 -1.27 -3.75
C ALA A 326 1.73 -1.78 -3.82
N ILE A 327 1.94 -2.97 -3.29
CA ILE A 327 3.18 -3.72 -3.40
C ILE A 327 2.91 -4.83 -4.41
N GLY A 328 3.80 -4.96 -5.39
CA GLY A 328 3.54 -5.58 -6.68
C GLY A 328 2.95 -4.60 -7.73
N GLY A 329 2.63 -5.17 -8.89
CA GLY A 329 1.79 -4.56 -9.92
C GLY A 329 2.42 -4.37 -11.30
N GLN A 330 2.60 -5.48 -12.02
CA GLN A 330 2.74 -5.46 -13.48
C GLN A 330 1.35 -5.39 -14.14
N HIS A 331 1.29 -5.03 -15.43
CA HIS A 331 0.02 -4.93 -16.18
C HIS A 331 -1.06 -4.13 -15.44
N ILE A 332 -0.70 -2.93 -14.97
CA ILE A 332 -1.66 -2.06 -14.29
C ILE A 332 -2.75 -1.65 -15.29
N SER A 333 -3.99 -1.64 -14.82
CA SER A 333 -5.10 -0.90 -15.43
C SER A 333 -5.84 -0.14 -14.33
N ILE A 334 -6.43 0.99 -14.69
CA ILE A 334 -7.19 1.85 -13.76
C ILE A 334 -8.49 2.34 -14.39
N THR A 335 -9.46 2.64 -13.52
CA THR A 335 -10.69 3.34 -13.88
C THR A 335 -11.19 4.18 -12.71
N LEU A 336 -12.06 5.16 -12.96
CA LEU A 336 -12.70 5.95 -11.91
C LEU A 336 -14.14 5.47 -11.73
N GLY A 337 -14.52 5.08 -10.51
CA GLY A 337 -15.91 4.79 -10.19
C GLY A 337 -16.79 6.04 -10.18
N PRO A 338 -18.14 5.92 -10.15
CA PRO A 338 -19.07 7.06 -10.20
C PRO A 338 -18.89 8.12 -9.10
N THR A 339 -18.19 7.78 -8.01
CA THR A 339 -17.86 8.69 -6.90
C THR A 339 -16.48 9.34 -7.04
N GLY A 340 -15.83 9.24 -8.21
CA GLY A 340 -14.46 9.71 -8.45
C GLY A 340 -13.36 8.82 -7.86
N LYS A 341 -13.71 7.70 -7.20
CA LYS A 341 -12.74 6.80 -6.57
C LYS A 341 -11.93 6.02 -7.60
N LEU A 342 -10.61 5.99 -7.38
CA LEU A 342 -9.67 5.20 -8.17
C LEU A 342 -9.85 3.70 -7.89
N LEU A 343 -10.11 2.96 -8.95
CA LEU A 343 -10.15 1.50 -9.03
C LEU A 343 -8.96 1.05 -9.85
N MET A 344 -8.23 0.04 -9.37
CA MET A 344 -6.99 -0.42 -9.99
C MET A 344 -6.93 -1.94 -10.02
N ASN A 345 -6.61 -2.51 -11.18
CA ASN A 345 -6.13 -3.87 -11.30
C ASN A 345 -4.62 -3.86 -11.46
N HIS A 346 -3.99 -4.91 -10.97
CA HIS A 346 -2.58 -5.18 -11.25
C HIS A 346 -2.28 -6.68 -11.05
N VAL A 347 -1.23 -7.15 -11.70
CA VAL A 347 -0.69 -8.50 -11.51
C VAL A 347 0.43 -8.43 -10.46
N ASP A 348 0.30 -9.26 -9.42
CA ASP A 348 1.33 -9.46 -8.41
C ASP A 348 2.55 -10.15 -9.04
N PRO A 349 3.76 -9.55 -9.04
CA PRO A 349 4.93 -10.06 -9.74
C PRO A 349 5.59 -11.26 -9.04
N LEU A 350 5.20 -11.57 -7.80
CA LEU A 350 5.69 -12.73 -7.06
C LEU A 350 4.79 -13.95 -7.26
N THR A 351 3.48 -13.73 -7.35
CA THR A 351 2.48 -14.82 -7.41
C THR A 351 1.83 -15.01 -8.78
N GLY A 352 1.96 -14.04 -9.70
CA GLY A 352 1.25 -14.00 -10.98
C GLY A 352 -0.25 -13.75 -10.86
N LEU A 353 -0.73 -13.45 -9.64
CA LEU A 353 -2.16 -13.31 -9.36
C LEU A 353 -2.67 -11.91 -9.66
N LEU A 354 -3.83 -11.85 -10.31
CA LEU A 354 -4.56 -10.63 -10.57
C LEU A 354 -5.24 -10.12 -9.29
N ARG A 355 -4.96 -8.87 -8.89
CA ARG A 355 -5.55 -8.21 -7.73
C ARG A 355 -6.33 -6.97 -8.16
N THR A 356 -7.55 -6.79 -7.66
CA THR A 356 -8.31 -5.53 -7.78
C THR A 356 -8.30 -4.79 -6.46
N THR A 357 -7.70 -3.60 -6.44
CA THR A 357 -7.67 -2.69 -5.29
C THR A 357 -8.60 -1.52 -5.53
N THR A 358 -9.35 -1.12 -4.50
CA THR A 358 -10.16 0.10 -4.51
C THR A 358 -9.54 1.08 -3.53
N THR A 359 -9.12 2.24 -4.01
CA THR A 359 -8.44 3.25 -3.18
C THR A 359 -9.28 4.51 -3.08
N ASN A 360 -9.45 5.02 -1.85
CA ASN A 360 -9.92 6.38 -1.64
C ASN A 360 -8.71 7.30 -1.84
N PHE A 361 -8.80 8.26 -2.78
CA PHE A 361 -7.83 9.35 -2.90
C PHE A 361 -8.57 10.67 -3.15
N ASP A 362 -8.80 11.39 -2.07
CA ASP A 362 -8.49 12.82 -2.09
C ASP A 362 -7.06 12.96 -1.56
N TYR A 363 -6.18 13.61 -2.32
CA TYR A 363 -4.87 14.00 -1.79
C TYR A 363 -5.09 15.07 -0.70
N GLN A 364 -5.08 14.63 0.56
CA GLN A 364 -5.18 15.50 1.74
C GLN A 364 -3.76 15.68 2.33
N PRO A 365 -3.17 16.89 2.29
CA PRO A 365 -1.75 17.11 2.64
C PRO A 365 -1.31 16.75 4.08
N THR A 366 -2.22 16.32 4.95
CA THR A 366 -2.00 16.13 6.39
C THR A 366 -2.10 14.68 6.88
N ASN A 367 -2.36 13.70 6.00
CA ASN A 367 -2.61 12.30 6.36
C ASN A 367 -1.78 11.29 5.54
N ASP A 368 -0.47 11.53 5.42
CA ASP A 368 0.44 10.59 4.73
C ASP A 368 0.56 9.25 5.49
N PRO A 369 0.16 8.10 4.91
CA PRO A 369 0.35 6.79 5.51
C PRO A 369 1.80 6.47 5.88
N ALA A 370 2.77 6.98 5.09
CA ALA A 370 4.19 6.74 5.32
C ALA A 370 4.73 7.48 6.57
N GLN A 371 3.98 8.44 7.10
CA GLN A 371 4.24 9.06 8.39
C GLN A 371 3.52 8.36 9.56
N ARG A 372 2.42 7.65 9.33
CA ARG A 372 1.60 7.03 10.40
C ARG A 372 1.79 5.54 10.59
N ILE A 373 2.59 4.90 9.73
CA ILE A 373 3.04 3.51 9.89
C ILE A 373 4.57 3.51 10.01
N ILE A 374 5.09 2.87 11.05
CA ILE A 374 6.51 2.72 11.34
C ILE A 374 6.89 1.25 11.19
N HIS A 375 8.01 0.97 10.53
CA HIS A 375 8.53 -0.40 10.47
C HIS A 375 9.28 -0.73 11.76
N TRP A 376 8.85 -1.76 12.48
CA TRP A 376 9.57 -2.31 13.63
C TRP A 376 10.59 -3.35 13.19
N GLU A 377 11.84 -3.17 13.61
CA GLU A 377 12.94 -4.13 13.41
C GLU A 377 13.66 -4.40 14.74
N THR A 378 13.74 -5.67 15.14
CA THR A 378 14.44 -6.10 16.36
C THR A 378 15.88 -6.48 16.01
N ILE A 379 16.85 -5.70 16.48
CA ILE A 379 18.28 -6.01 16.28
C ILE A 379 18.77 -6.96 17.38
N GLY A 380 18.71 -6.53 18.64
CA GLY A 380 18.93 -7.33 19.84
C GLY A 380 17.63 -7.83 20.46
N GLY A 381 17.52 -9.13 20.74
CA GLY A 381 16.33 -9.76 21.31
C GLY A 381 16.65 -10.79 22.38
N SER A 382 15.73 -11.70 22.71
CA SER A 382 15.96 -12.77 23.70
C SER A 382 16.46 -14.10 23.09
N GLY A 383 16.44 -14.23 21.76
CA GLY A 383 16.74 -15.50 21.05
C GLY A 383 18.08 -15.59 20.33
N GLY A 384 18.90 -14.54 20.32
CA GLY A 384 20.21 -14.54 19.66
C GLY A 384 21.31 -15.20 20.53
N PRO A 385 22.46 -15.60 19.93
CA PRO A 385 23.56 -16.19 20.69
C PRO A 385 24.17 -15.19 21.67
N VAL A 386 24.45 -15.65 22.89
CA VAL A 386 25.02 -14.88 24.01
C VAL A 386 26.30 -14.14 23.61
N SER A 387 27.17 -14.80 22.83
CA SER A 387 28.43 -14.24 22.33
C SER A 387 28.28 -13.06 21.36
N LYS A 388 27.07 -12.82 20.84
CA LYS A 388 26.74 -11.66 19.99
C LYS A 388 25.85 -10.64 20.71
N ARG A 389 25.80 -10.63 22.06
CA ARG A 389 24.83 -9.85 22.86
C ARG A 389 23.40 -10.02 22.36
N THR A 390 23.02 -11.28 22.11
CA THR A 390 21.69 -11.69 21.61
C THR A 390 21.20 -10.98 20.33
N VAL A 391 22.12 -10.37 19.56
CA VAL A 391 21.83 -9.81 18.23
C VAL A 391 21.51 -10.93 17.25
N GLY A 392 20.31 -10.87 16.67
CA GLY A 392 19.84 -11.85 15.68
C GLY A 392 20.32 -11.55 14.25
N TRP A 393 20.74 -10.31 14.00
CA TRP A 393 21.17 -9.85 12.68
C TRP A 393 22.62 -10.24 12.36
N PRO A 394 22.95 -10.57 11.09
CA PRO A 394 24.29 -11.00 10.65
C PRO A 394 25.29 -9.83 10.52
N LEU A 395 25.24 -8.86 11.43
CA LEU A 395 26.13 -7.69 11.43
C LEU A 395 27.61 -8.08 11.61
N ASP A 396 27.87 -9.22 12.26
CA ASP A 396 29.21 -9.77 12.49
C ASP A 396 29.84 -10.43 11.26
N GLN A 397 29.09 -10.59 10.15
CA GLN A 397 29.63 -11.15 8.91
C GLN A 397 30.64 -10.17 8.26
N PRO A 398 31.75 -10.68 7.68
CA PRO A 398 32.77 -9.84 7.06
C PRO A 398 32.19 -8.90 6.01
N GLY A 399 32.41 -7.59 6.19
CA GLY A 399 31.95 -6.56 5.27
C GLY A 399 30.46 -6.18 5.39
N VAL A 400 29.72 -6.72 6.37
CA VAL A 400 28.33 -6.32 6.64
C VAL A 400 28.31 -5.13 7.61
N GLY A 401 28.28 -5.35 8.93
CA GLY A 401 28.09 -4.28 9.93
C GLY A 401 26.89 -3.37 9.63
N TRP A 402 26.92 -2.16 10.16
CA TRP A 402 25.86 -1.17 9.93
C TRP A 402 25.78 -0.66 8.49
N ALA A 403 26.92 -0.53 7.79
CA ALA A 403 26.93 -0.12 6.39
C ALA A 403 26.21 -1.14 5.48
N GLY A 404 26.43 -2.44 5.72
CA GLY A 404 25.72 -3.53 5.05
C GLY A 404 24.24 -3.59 5.43
N TYR A 405 23.91 -3.37 6.71
CA TYR A 405 22.51 -3.26 7.13
C TYR A 405 21.78 -2.11 6.43
N VAL A 406 22.34 -0.89 6.40
CA VAL A 406 21.68 0.26 5.78
C VAL A 406 21.62 0.13 4.26
N SER A 407 22.71 -0.28 3.60
CA SER A 407 22.73 -0.43 2.14
C SER A 407 21.87 -1.61 1.63
N GLY A 408 21.69 -2.65 2.45
CA GLY A 408 20.76 -3.75 2.20
C GLY A 408 19.36 -3.48 2.74
N ARG A 409 19.14 -3.79 4.02
CA ARG A 409 17.83 -3.74 4.70
C ARG A 409 17.28 -2.32 4.80
N GLY A 410 18.07 -1.34 5.25
CA GLY A 410 17.62 0.05 5.36
C GLY A 410 17.11 0.60 4.02
N GLN A 411 17.88 0.39 2.95
CA GLN A 411 17.51 0.80 1.61
C GLN A 411 16.30 0.01 1.08
N GLN A 412 16.19 -1.29 1.35
CA GLN A 412 14.98 -2.08 1.06
C GLN A 412 13.73 -1.48 1.72
N LEU A 413 13.80 -1.12 3.00
CA LEU A 413 12.68 -0.54 3.75
C LEU A 413 12.28 0.85 3.21
N LYS A 414 13.26 1.72 2.97
CA LYS A 414 13.03 3.03 2.34
C LYS A 414 12.43 2.89 0.93
N ASN A 415 12.83 1.86 0.20
CA ASN A 415 12.32 1.50 -1.11
C ASN A 415 10.86 0.99 -1.06
N LEU A 416 10.48 0.25 -0.01
CA LEU A 416 9.09 -0.13 0.27
C LEU A 416 8.18 1.07 0.66
N GLY A 417 8.70 2.30 0.60
CA GLY A 417 7.96 3.52 0.92
C GLY A 417 8.04 3.94 2.38
N MET A 418 8.71 3.18 3.25
CA MET A 418 8.85 3.54 4.66
C MET A 418 9.62 4.86 4.80
N ARG A 419 9.11 5.76 5.65
CA ARG A 419 9.79 7.01 6.05
C ARG A 419 10.10 7.05 7.54
N ARG A 420 9.75 6.00 8.28
CA ARG A 420 9.97 5.86 9.72
C ARG A 420 10.34 4.42 10.03
N LEU A 421 11.51 4.22 10.64
CA LEU A 421 12.00 2.93 11.13
C LEU A 421 12.15 2.96 12.64
N PHE A 422 11.86 1.85 13.30
CA PHE A 422 12.03 1.65 14.73
C PHE A 422 13.06 0.54 14.93
N LEU A 423 14.28 0.91 15.32
CA LEU A 423 15.36 -0.02 15.62
C LEU A 423 15.31 -0.35 17.09
N HIS A 424 14.73 -1.50 17.42
CA HIS A 424 14.69 -1.99 18.79
C HIS A 424 16.02 -2.63 19.18
N ASN A 425 16.62 -2.12 20.25
CA ASN A 425 17.86 -2.58 20.85
C ASN A 425 19.01 -2.73 19.82
N PRO A 426 19.52 -1.61 19.26
CA PRO A 426 20.56 -1.65 18.22
C PRO A 426 21.87 -2.30 18.68
N PHE A 427 22.21 -2.29 19.97
CA PHE A 427 23.52 -2.74 20.49
C PHE A 427 23.48 -4.04 21.30
N GLY A 428 22.35 -4.76 21.27
CA GLY A 428 22.21 -6.06 21.92
C GLY A 428 21.95 -5.99 23.42
N THR A 429 21.87 -7.14 24.08
CA THR A 429 21.86 -7.25 25.55
C THR A 429 22.54 -8.55 26.00
N LEU A 430 22.89 -8.68 27.28
CA LEU A 430 23.23 -9.97 27.86
C LEU A 430 21.94 -10.73 28.27
N PRO A 431 21.91 -12.08 28.23
CA PRO A 431 20.68 -12.87 28.46
C PRO A 431 20.04 -12.73 29.85
N TRP A 432 20.77 -12.17 30.82
CA TRP A 432 20.37 -12.00 32.22
C TRP A 432 20.37 -10.54 32.65
N GLU A 433 20.62 -9.64 31.70
CA GLU A 433 20.67 -8.19 31.90
C GLU A 433 19.32 -7.61 31.45
N PRO A 434 18.64 -6.81 32.28
CA PRO A 434 17.46 -6.09 31.82
C PRO A 434 17.87 -5.17 30.66
N PHE A 435 16.91 -4.77 29.82
CA PHE A 435 17.23 -3.89 28.71
C PHE A 435 17.67 -2.51 29.25
N GLN A 436 18.98 -2.28 29.27
CA GLN A 436 19.67 -1.14 29.88
C GLN A 436 20.03 -0.06 28.85
N PHE A 437 20.36 1.14 29.32
CA PHE A 437 20.49 2.31 28.45
C PHE A 437 21.85 2.38 27.73
N ASP A 438 22.90 1.87 28.38
CA ASP A 438 24.31 1.99 27.96
C ASP A 438 24.87 0.78 27.21
N GLN A 439 24.00 -0.01 26.60
CA GLN A 439 24.33 -1.20 25.80
C GLN A 439 25.40 -0.95 24.72
N TYR A 440 25.49 0.28 24.19
CA TYR A 440 26.59 0.71 23.34
C TYR A 440 27.97 0.63 24.02
N ILE A 441 28.08 1.15 25.25
CA ILE A 441 29.31 1.14 26.05
C ILE A 441 29.70 -0.30 26.39
N HIS A 442 28.75 -1.14 26.80
CA HIS A 442 29.02 -2.56 27.06
C HIS A 442 29.47 -3.31 25.79
N ALA A 443 28.87 -3.00 24.62
CA ALA A 443 29.30 -3.57 23.35
C ALA A 443 30.72 -3.12 22.95
N GLN A 444 31.09 -1.87 23.23
CA GLN A 444 32.48 -1.38 23.06
C GLN A 444 33.45 -2.10 24.00
N GLN A 445 33.11 -2.25 25.29
CA GLN A 445 33.93 -2.95 26.28
C GLN A 445 34.10 -4.43 25.94
N ALA A 446 33.09 -5.07 25.36
CA ALA A 446 33.15 -6.43 24.83
C ALA A 446 33.94 -6.57 23.51
N GLY A 447 34.48 -5.47 22.97
CA GLY A 447 35.26 -5.47 21.73
C GLY A 447 34.46 -5.72 20.46
N LEU A 448 33.13 -5.56 20.49
CA LEU A 448 32.23 -5.86 19.37
C LEU A 448 32.21 -4.70 18.35
N THR A 449 33.34 -4.50 17.68
CA THR A 449 33.55 -3.42 16.70
C THR A 449 32.56 -3.48 15.53
N TRP A 450 32.14 -4.68 15.11
CA TRP A 450 31.10 -4.88 14.09
C TRP A 450 29.71 -4.35 14.50
N LEU A 451 29.45 -4.24 15.81
CA LEU A 451 28.21 -3.75 16.39
C LEU A 451 28.28 -2.25 16.75
N THR A 452 29.49 -1.70 16.92
CA THR A 452 29.69 -0.36 17.50
C THR A 452 30.34 0.66 16.56
N ASN A 453 31.11 0.21 15.57
CA ASN A 453 31.72 1.08 14.57
C ASN A 453 30.82 1.23 13.36
N GLY A 454 30.90 2.37 12.66
CA GLY A 454 30.20 2.58 11.39
C GLY A 454 28.71 2.91 11.50
N PHE A 455 28.14 2.99 12.72
CA PHE A 455 26.71 3.32 12.90
C PHE A 455 26.40 4.71 12.36
N THR A 456 27.16 5.72 12.80
CA THR A 456 27.00 7.12 12.39
C THR A 456 27.13 7.28 10.88
N GLU A 457 28.19 6.70 10.31
CA GLU A 457 28.54 6.78 8.90
C GLU A 457 27.48 6.09 8.01
N ALA A 458 26.88 5.00 8.50
CA ALA A 458 25.82 4.29 7.79
C ALA A 458 24.47 5.02 7.87
N PHE A 459 24.04 5.43 9.07
CA PHE A 459 22.70 5.99 9.27
C PHE A 459 22.58 7.47 8.93
N LYS A 460 23.63 8.28 9.06
CA LYS A 460 23.54 9.73 8.79
C LYS A 460 23.01 10.08 7.39
N PRO A 461 23.56 9.53 6.28
CA PRO A 461 23.03 9.81 4.95
C PRO A 461 21.62 9.25 4.74
N PHE A 462 21.25 8.22 5.51
CA PHE A 462 19.93 7.61 5.47
C PHE A 462 18.88 8.50 6.15
N VAL A 463 19.20 9.07 7.31
CA VAL A 463 18.36 10.05 8.00
C VAL A 463 18.24 11.36 7.21
N GLU A 464 19.36 11.92 6.77
CA GLU A 464 19.42 13.13 5.93
C GLU A 464 18.61 13.01 4.63
N SER A 465 18.35 11.78 4.18
CA SER A 465 17.51 11.49 3.02
C SER A 465 16.00 11.49 3.28
N GLY A 466 15.56 11.92 4.46
CA GLY A 466 14.15 12.06 4.85
C GLY A 466 13.52 10.80 5.46
N VAL A 467 14.31 10.00 6.19
CA VAL A 467 13.80 8.85 6.95
C VAL A 467 14.05 9.08 8.44
N GLU A 468 13.01 9.08 9.25
CA GLU A 468 13.16 9.05 10.70
C GLU A 468 13.62 7.65 11.14
N VAL A 469 14.73 7.58 11.86
CA VAL A 469 15.18 6.35 12.53
C VAL A 469 15.03 6.58 14.02
N ILE A 470 14.14 5.81 14.65
CA ILE A 470 13.91 5.80 16.09
C ILE A 470 14.75 4.67 16.67
N CYS A 471 15.83 5.01 17.36
CA CYS A 471 16.63 4.04 18.10
C CYS A 471 16.01 3.87 19.49
N TYR A 472 15.33 2.75 19.70
CA TYR A 472 14.76 2.41 20.99
C TYR A 472 15.79 1.66 21.82
N ILE A 473 16.11 2.25 22.97
CA ILE A 473 17.18 1.88 23.90
C ILE A 473 16.61 1.66 25.29
N GLY A 474 17.34 0.95 26.13
CA GLY A 474 16.83 0.45 27.41
C GLY A 474 16.64 1.53 28.45
N ARG A 475 16.22 1.09 29.64
CA ARG A 475 15.84 1.96 30.75
C ARG A 475 17.06 2.60 31.41
N LEU A 476 16.92 3.86 31.84
CA LEU A 476 17.88 4.52 32.75
C LEU A 476 17.65 4.19 34.23
N GLN A 477 16.44 3.77 34.61
CA GLN A 477 16.07 3.51 35.99
C GLN A 477 16.31 2.04 36.35
N GLY A 478 17.06 1.77 37.43
CA GLY A 478 17.46 0.39 37.75
C GLY A 478 18.50 -0.14 36.76
N ASP A 479 19.35 0.76 36.25
CA ASP A 479 20.54 0.45 35.48
C ASP A 479 21.75 0.69 36.41
N PHE A 480 22.43 -0.40 36.79
CA PHE A 480 23.42 -0.39 37.87
C PHE A 480 24.61 0.55 37.59
N ASP A 481 24.99 0.67 36.32
CA ASP A 481 26.09 1.51 35.88
C ASP A 481 25.75 3.01 35.90
N PHE A 482 24.46 3.36 35.96
CA PHE A 482 23.95 4.72 36.18
C PHE A 482 23.58 4.99 37.64
N ASP A 483 23.08 3.99 38.36
CA ASP A 483 22.75 4.08 39.78
C ASP A 483 23.99 4.29 40.67
N THR A 484 25.16 3.82 40.25
CA THR A 484 26.44 4.01 40.95
C THR A 484 27.07 5.40 40.77
N LEU A 485 26.67 6.16 39.74
CA LEU A 485 27.15 7.53 39.53
C LEU A 485 26.47 8.47 40.52
N THR A 486 27.22 9.37 41.18
CA THR A 486 26.67 10.31 42.17
C THR A 486 26.61 11.75 41.67
N ASN A 487 27.49 12.14 40.74
CA ASN A 487 27.46 13.42 40.05
C ASN A 487 26.51 13.36 38.83
N PHE A 488 25.79 14.45 38.55
CA PHE A 488 24.96 14.57 37.36
C PHE A 488 25.79 14.77 36.08
N ASP A 489 26.96 15.42 36.16
CA ASP A 489 27.81 15.60 34.99
C ASP A 489 28.36 14.25 34.48
N ASP A 490 28.82 13.39 35.40
CA ASP A 490 29.28 12.03 35.07
C ASP A 490 28.13 11.15 34.54
N TYR A 491 26.92 11.32 35.10
CA TYR A 491 25.70 10.67 34.62
C TYR A 491 25.38 11.10 33.18
N MET A 492 25.47 12.40 32.88
CA MET A 492 25.23 12.93 31.55
C MET A 492 26.35 12.56 30.56
N ASP A 493 27.62 12.51 30.97
CA ASP A 493 28.72 11.97 30.13
C ASP A 493 28.41 10.53 29.70
N ARG A 494 28.03 9.67 30.66
CA ARG A 494 27.67 8.28 30.34
C ARG A 494 26.45 8.19 29.42
N VAL A 495 25.41 8.99 29.65
CA VAL A 495 24.24 9.08 28.75
C VAL A 495 24.68 9.45 27.34
N MET A 496 25.43 10.55 27.21
CA MET A 496 25.83 11.09 25.91
C MET A 496 26.75 10.13 25.16
N ARG A 497 27.65 9.42 25.86
CA ARG A 497 28.48 8.35 25.27
C ARG A 497 27.65 7.15 24.82
N SER A 498 26.63 6.77 25.56
CA SER A 498 25.72 5.65 25.22
C SER A 498 24.93 5.92 23.94
N ILE A 499 24.54 7.18 23.70
CA ILE A 499 23.73 7.56 22.54
C ILE A 499 24.50 8.27 21.42
N ARG A 500 25.80 8.54 21.60
CA ARG A 500 26.60 9.38 20.68
C ARG A 500 26.45 9.00 19.20
N PRO A 501 26.56 7.73 18.80
CA PRO A 501 26.45 7.37 17.37
C PRO A 501 25.06 7.60 16.80
N MET A 502 24.02 7.47 17.63
CA MET A 502 22.63 7.63 17.24
C MET A 502 22.30 9.10 17.03
N ILE A 503 22.72 9.97 17.96
CA ILE A 503 22.49 11.42 17.81
C ILE A 503 23.36 12.06 16.72
N ASP A 504 24.60 11.58 16.52
CA ASP A 504 25.46 12.05 15.42
C ASP A 504 24.96 11.61 14.03
N ALA A 505 24.17 10.52 13.98
CA ALA A 505 23.42 10.10 12.80
C ALA A 505 22.11 10.90 12.58
N GLY A 506 21.68 11.71 13.55
CA GLY A 506 20.38 12.40 13.52
C GLY A 506 19.18 11.52 13.90
N CYS A 507 19.40 10.35 14.50
CA CYS A 507 18.32 9.47 14.94
C CYS A 507 17.50 10.10 16.08
N SER A 508 16.22 9.74 16.15
CA SER A 508 15.38 9.97 17.33
C SER A 508 15.67 8.89 18.38
N ILE A 509 15.46 9.21 19.66
CA ILE A 509 15.76 8.29 20.77
C ILE A 509 14.46 7.85 21.45
N GLY A 510 14.25 6.54 21.54
CA GLY A 510 13.16 5.94 22.32
C GLY A 510 13.69 5.35 23.62
N PHE A 511 13.06 5.67 24.75
CA PHE A 511 13.45 5.20 26.08
C PHE A 511 12.49 4.11 26.56
N ASP A 512 13.00 2.97 27.00
CA ASP A 512 12.24 1.98 27.76
C ASP A 512 11.94 2.48 29.19
N SER A 513 10.73 2.18 29.66
CA SER A 513 10.20 2.33 31.03
C SER A 513 10.77 3.52 31.84
N ILE A 514 10.39 4.74 31.44
CA ILE A 514 10.98 6.01 31.95
C ILE A 514 9.96 7.01 32.52
N VAL A 515 8.68 6.96 32.15
CA VAL A 515 7.71 8.03 32.45
C VAL A 515 7.24 8.12 33.91
N GLY A 516 7.59 7.13 34.75
CA GLY A 516 7.36 7.17 36.19
C GLY A 516 8.32 8.12 36.93
N ALA A 517 9.30 8.68 36.21
CA ALA A 517 10.28 9.64 36.70
C ALA A 517 9.65 10.99 37.11
N THR A 518 9.99 11.46 38.32
CA THR A 518 9.64 12.78 38.85
C THR A 518 10.44 13.91 38.17
N GLU A 519 9.99 15.17 38.30
CA GLU A 519 10.65 16.33 37.66
C GLU A 519 12.11 16.54 38.14
N ASP A 520 12.42 16.16 39.38
CA ASP A 520 13.75 16.23 39.99
C ASP A 520 14.61 14.98 39.74
N SER A 521 14.06 13.94 39.10
CA SER A 521 14.82 12.73 38.81
C SER A 521 15.77 12.90 37.62
N ARG A 522 16.96 12.28 37.72
CA ARG A 522 17.99 12.30 36.66
C ARG A 522 17.48 11.76 35.33
N ALA A 523 16.61 10.75 35.38
CA ALA A 523 15.91 10.17 34.23
C ALA A 523 15.11 11.21 33.44
N TYR A 524 14.26 11.99 34.11
CA TYR A 524 13.51 13.07 33.46
C TYR A 524 14.42 14.20 33.01
N MET A 525 15.42 14.59 33.82
CA MET A 525 16.39 15.63 33.44
C MET A 525 17.13 15.29 32.14
N VAL A 526 17.43 14.01 31.87
CA VAL A 526 18.01 13.56 30.59
C VAL A 526 17.03 13.74 29.44
N VAL A 527 15.80 13.21 29.57
CA VAL A 527 14.77 13.33 28.51
C VAL A 527 14.52 14.80 28.17
N LYS A 528 14.41 15.65 29.19
CA LYS A 528 14.30 17.11 29.06
C LYS A 528 15.52 17.71 28.36
N ALA A 529 16.75 17.40 28.79
CA ALA A 529 17.96 17.97 28.22
C ALA A 529 18.15 17.62 26.73
N LEU A 530 17.84 16.38 26.33
CA LEU A 530 17.91 15.96 24.93
C LEU A 530 16.86 16.70 24.08
N ARG A 531 15.62 16.76 24.56
CA ARG A 531 14.50 17.46 23.90
C ARG A 531 14.78 18.95 23.76
N ASP A 532 15.25 19.59 24.82
CA ASP A 532 15.59 21.02 24.84
C ASP A 532 16.83 21.33 23.96
N SER A 533 17.65 20.30 23.64
CA SER A 533 18.71 20.33 22.63
C SER A 533 18.23 20.05 21.19
N GLY A 534 16.92 19.90 20.96
CA GLY A 534 16.32 19.64 19.65
C GLY A 534 16.30 18.18 19.21
N ILE A 535 16.71 17.23 20.06
CA ILE A 535 16.64 15.78 19.76
C ILE A 535 15.21 15.32 19.97
N LYS A 536 14.62 14.64 18.97
CA LYS A 536 13.28 14.06 19.11
C LYS A 536 13.34 12.81 19.98
N VAL A 537 12.57 12.83 21.08
CA VAL A 537 12.52 11.77 22.09
C VAL A 537 11.13 11.15 22.15
N TYR A 538 11.09 9.84 22.40
CA TYR A 538 9.91 9.05 22.77
C TYR A 538 10.15 8.37 24.11
N ALA A 539 9.14 8.35 24.97
CA ALA A 539 9.23 7.78 26.31
C ALA A 539 8.21 6.65 26.49
N GLU A 540 8.66 5.43 26.77
CA GLU A 540 7.78 4.36 27.22
C GLU A 540 7.48 4.54 28.71
N ASN A 541 6.27 4.96 29.03
CA ASN A 541 5.15 4.08 29.36
C ASN A 541 3.94 5.03 29.49
N ARG A 542 2.86 4.67 30.18
CA ARG A 542 1.82 5.67 30.49
C ARG A 542 2.24 6.59 31.63
N PRO A 543 2.29 7.92 31.44
CA PRO A 543 2.72 8.82 32.51
C PRO A 543 1.63 8.96 33.59
N PRO A 544 2.01 9.36 34.82
CA PRO A 544 1.05 9.69 35.86
C PRO A 544 0.16 10.91 35.52
N ALA A 545 -1.07 10.92 36.00
CA ALA A 545 -2.06 11.99 35.79
C ALA A 545 -1.66 13.30 36.48
N ASP A 546 -0.91 13.20 37.58
CA ASP A 546 -0.38 14.28 38.39
C ASP A 546 0.96 14.84 37.88
N TYR A 547 1.56 14.25 36.83
CA TYR A 547 2.81 14.70 36.21
C TYR A 547 2.57 15.36 34.82
N PRO A 548 1.98 16.58 34.76
CA PRO A 548 1.53 17.20 33.50
C PRO A 548 2.67 17.48 32.51
N TRP A 549 3.91 17.65 32.97
CA TRP A 549 5.08 17.82 32.10
C TRP A 549 5.34 16.60 31.21
N TRP A 550 4.89 15.41 31.59
CA TRP A 550 4.98 14.22 30.74
C TRP A 550 3.89 14.17 29.66
N HIS A 551 2.78 14.90 29.81
CA HIS A 551 1.61 14.73 28.94
C HIS A 551 1.84 15.24 27.50
N ASP A 552 2.75 16.21 27.33
CA ASP A 552 3.17 16.73 26.03
C ASP A 552 4.30 15.90 25.36
N HIS A 553 4.83 14.86 26.01
CA HIS A 553 5.89 14.02 25.42
C HIS A 553 5.33 13.02 24.41
N ASN A 554 6.10 12.75 23.36
CA ASN A 554 5.80 11.61 22.49
C ASN A 554 6.03 10.32 23.30
N GLY A 555 5.11 9.37 23.17
CA GLY A 555 5.17 8.10 23.87
C GLY A 555 5.22 6.93 22.91
N VAL A 556 5.83 5.84 23.37
CA VAL A 556 5.79 4.53 22.70
C VAL A 556 5.25 3.49 23.66
N TYR A 557 4.43 2.58 23.15
CA TYR A 557 3.65 1.63 23.95
C TYR A 557 3.44 0.33 23.18
N TYR A 558 3.52 -0.81 23.86
CA TYR A 558 2.89 -2.03 23.33
C TYR A 558 1.36 -1.86 23.38
N ASP A 559 0.67 -2.37 22.36
CA ASP A 559 -0.74 -2.06 22.12
C ASP A 559 -1.67 -2.43 23.29
N ASP A 560 -1.52 -3.64 23.83
CA ASP A 560 -2.29 -4.10 24.99
C ASP A 560 -2.02 -3.23 26.22
N GLY A 561 -0.75 -2.85 26.46
CA GLY A 561 -0.35 -1.99 27.58
C GLY A 561 -0.95 -0.60 27.49
N TRP A 562 -1.05 -0.03 26.29
CA TRP A 562 -1.78 1.24 26.07
C TRP A 562 -3.27 1.15 26.44
N ILE A 563 -3.90 0.00 26.18
CA ILE A 563 -5.31 -0.25 26.49
C ILE A 563 -5.50 -0.48 27.99
N ASP A 564 -4.74 -1.41 28.58
CA ASP A 564 -4.85 -1.83 29.98
C ASP A 564 -4.46 -0.73 30.97
N SER A 565 -3.54 0.15 30.57
CA SER A 565 -3.11 1.31 31.37
C SER A 565 -4.09 2.49 31.35
N ASN A 566 -5.12 2.47 30.50
CA ASN A 566 -6.08 3.56 30.39
C ASN A 566 -7.07 3.55 31.58
N PRO A 567 -7.14 4.60 32.43
CA PRO A 567 -8.08 4.65 33.55
C PRO A 567 -9.56 4.51 33.16
N ALA A 568 -9.92 4.83 31.91
CA ALA A 568 -11.27 4.64 31.39
C ALA A 568 -11.61 3.17 31.09
N VAL A 569 -10.60 2.30 30.95
CA VAL A 569 -10.72 0.85 30.74
C VAL A 569 -10.47 0.10 32.06
N ASN A 570 -9.45 0.50 32.81
CA ASN A 570 -9.10 -0.05 34.12
C ASN A 570 -9.17 1.05 35.20
N PRO A 571 -10.34 1.26 35.83
CA PRO A 571 -10.53 2.32 36.82
C PRO A 571 -9.59 2.25 38.03
N THR A 572 -8.98 1.09 38.33
CA THR A 572 -8.06 0.95 39.47
C THR A 572 -6.75 1.73 39.30
N LEU A 573 -6.39 2.08 38.05
CA LEU A 573 -5.20 2.84 37.71
C LEU A 573 -5.43 4.35 37.82
N HIS A 574 -5.98 4.79 38.96
CA HIS A 574 -6.26 6.21 39.25
C HIS A 574 -5.04 7.14 39.12
N TRP A 575 -3.83 6.58 39.26
CA TRP A 575 -2.57 7.30 39.11
C TRP A 575 -2.25 7.65 37.65
N ALA A 576 -2.80 6.95 36.65
CA ALA A 576 -2.33 7.04 35.27
C ALA A 576 -3.07 8.13 34.47
N ALA A 577 -2.39 8.80 33.53
CA ALA A 577 -2.97 9.89 32.76
C ALA A 577 -4.04 9.39 31.75
N PRO A 578 -5.31 9.83 31.82
CA PRO A 578 -6.31 9.47 30.82
C PRO A 578 -5.94 10.00 29.42
N ASN A 579 -6.40 9.32 28.36
CA ASN A 579 -6.12 9.69 26.95
C ASN A 579 -6.28 11.21 26.68
N SER A 580 -7.28 11.85 27.29
CA SER A 580 -7.62 13.27 27.10
C SER A 580 -6.58 14.26 27.61
N MET A 581 -5.61 13.82 28.42
CA MET A 581 -4.51 14.66 28.89
C MET A 581 -3.31 14.64 27.92
N LEU A 582 -3.11 13.53 27.21
CA LEU A 582 -1.92 13.27 26.40
C LEU A 582 -1.98 14.03 25.06
N ARG A 583 -0.88 14.73 24.71
CA ARG A 583 -0.80 15.63 23.54
C ARG A 583 0.37 15.33 22.59
N GLY A 584 1.41 14.64 23.06
CA GLY A 584 2.52 14.21 22.20
C GLY A 584 2.12 13.08 21.24
N GLU A 585 2.99 12.75 20.31
CA GLU A 585 2.73 11.64 19.38
C GLU A 585 2.66 10.30 20.14
N ILE A 586 1.60 9.52 19.90
CA ILE A 586 1.45 8.16 20.45
C ILE A 586 1.82 7.13 19.38
N ILE A 587 2.91 6.39 19.58
CA ILE A 587 3.25 5.19 18.81
C ILE A 587 2.77 3.96 19.57
N ARG A 588 1.98 3.09 18.92
CA ARG A 588 1.58 1.78 19.46
C ARG A 588 2.17 0.67 18.61
N TYR A 589 2.85 -0.30 19.23
CA TYR A 589 3.48 -1.43 18.54
C TYR A 589 2.82 -2.77 18.87
N THR A 590 2.76 -3.63 17.86
CA THR A 590 2.06 -4.93 17.92
C THR A 590 3.01 -6.07 18.32
N ALA A 591 3.42 -6.13 19.59
CA ALA A 591 4.33 -7.17 20.08
C ALA A 591 3.64 -8.40 20.68
N HIS A 592 2.54 -8.21 21.43
CA HIS A 592 1.83 -9.29 22.11
C HIS A 592 0.60 -9.70 21.32
N HIS A 593 0.26 -10.99 21.35
CA HIS A 593 -0.89 -11.56 20.68
C HIS A 593 -1.81 -12.25 21.70
N PRO A 594 -3.13 -12.33 21.47
CA PRO A 594 -4.02 -13.05 22.38
C PRO A 594 -3.69 -14.55 22.45
N SER A 595 -4.07 -15.20 23.55
CA SER A 595 -3.98 -16.65 23.72
C SER A 595 -4.70 -17.38 22.58
N GLY A 596 -4.06 -18.42 22.03
CA GLY A 596 -4.57 -19.20 20.90
C GLY A 596 -4.13 -18.71 19.52
N TYR A 597 -3.57 -17.50 19.43
CA TYR A 597 -2.88 -17.00 18.24
C TYR A 597 -1.37 -17.25 18.36
N GLY A 598 -0.65 -17.13 17.26
CA GLY A 598 0.82 -17.02 17.25
C GLY A 598 1.30 -15.60 16.95
N PHE A 599 2.58 -15.32 17.23
CA PHE A 599 3.21 -14.03 16.89
C PHE A 599 3.10 -13.68 15.39
N TRP A 600 3.07 -14.70 14.54
CA TRP A 600 2.91 -14.62 13.09
C TRP A 600 1.47 -14.81 12.59
N ASP A 601 0.49 -14.95 13.49
CA ASP A 601 -0.88 -15.23 13.09
C ASP A 601 -1.56 -13.98 12.50
N LEU A 602 -2.13 -14.19 11.31
CA LEU A 602 -2.62 -13.14 10.42
C LEU A 602 -3.95 -12.56 10.88
N ALA A 603 -4.73 -13.35 11.64
CA ALA A 603 -6.11 -13.00 12.01
C ALA A 603 -6.24 -11.89 13.07
N TRP A 604 -5.15 -11.53 13.77
CA TRP A 604 -5.17 -10.49 14.82
C TRP A 604 -4.40 -9.21 14.43
N ARG A 605 -3.22 -9.34 13.80
CA ARG A 605 -2.26 -8.23 13.67
C ARG A 605 -2.73 -7.11 12.73
N GLY A 606 -3.24 -7.46 11.55
CA GLY A 606 -3.79 -6.49 10.58
C GLY A 606 -4.95 -5.65 11.14
N PRO A 607 -5.99 -6.28 11.74
CA PRO A 607 -7.06 -5.56 12.45
C PRO A 607 -6.55 -4.61 13.55
N ASN A 608 -5.57 -5.01 14.36
CA ASN A 608 -5.01 -4.14 15.40
C ASN A 608 -4.26 -2.93 14.83
N VAL A 609 -3.47 -3.11 13.75
CA VAL A 609 -2.85 -1.97 13.04
C VAL A 609 -3.92 -0.97 12.54
N VAL A 610 -5.03 -1.46 11.98
CA VAL A 610 -6.15 -0.60 11.55
C VAL A 610 -6.85 0.07 12.74
N ALA A 611 -6.95 -0.58 13.90
CA ALA A 611 -7.51 0.01 15.13
C ALA A 611 -6.61 1.14 15.67
N ILE A 612 -5.30 0.93 15.77
CA ILE A 612 -4.33 1.95 16.19
C ILE A 612 -4.44 3.20 15.30
N LEU A 613 -4.49 3.01 13.97
CA LEU A 613 -4.61 4.11 13.01
C LEU A 613 -5.96 4.84 13.11
N ARG A 614 -7.04 4.13 13.46
CA ARG A 614 -8.38 4.71 13.68
C ARG A 614 -8.44 5.58 14.93
N ASP A 615 -7.76 5.18 15.99
CA ASP A 615 -7.67 5.94 17.24
C ASP A 615 -6.86 7.25 17.09
N GLY A 616 -6.30 7.52 15.90
CA GLY A 616 -5.51 8.71 15.59
C GLY A 616 -4.02 8.54 15.87
N HIS A 617 -3.60 7.38 16.38
CA HIS A 617 -2.22 7.10 16.77
C HIS A 617 -1.38 6.58 15.60
N THR A 618 -0.07 6.48 15.81
CA THR A 618 0.88 5.91 14.86
C THR A 618 1.04 4.41 15.14
N ALA A 619 0.95 3.57 14.11
CA ALA A 619 1.08 2.13 14.25
C ALA A 619 2.50 1.66 13.90
N SER A 620 3.11 0.85 14.77
CA SER A 620 4.40 0.20 14.51
C SER A 620 4.24 -1.31 14.35
N THR A 621 4.77 -1.84 13.26
CA THR A 621 4.64 -3.25 12.85
C THR A 621 5.79 -3.65 11.93
N ASP A 622 6.04 -4.96 11.82
CA ASP A 622 6.84 -5.49 10.72
C ASP A 622 6.15 -5.18 9.37
N ILE A 623 6.95 -4.76 8.36
CA ILE A 623 6.49 -4.46 7.00
C ILE A 623 6.51 -5.72 6.12
N ASP A 624 7.40 -6.68 6.41
CA ASP A 624 7.44 -7.96 5.69
C ASP A 624 6.20 -8.80 5.99
N TYR A 625 5.60 -8.61 7.17
CA TYR A 625 4.25 -9.08 7.48
C TYR A 625 3.20 -8.47 6.53
N LEU A 626 3.16 -7.13 6.39
CA LEU A 626 2.20 -6.46 5.50
C LEU A 626 2.39 -6.86 4.03
N ASN A 627 3.64 -7.07 3.62
CA ASN A 627 4.01 -7.57 2.29
C ASN A 627 3.41 -8.96 2.01
N ARG A 628 3.49 -9.90 2.98
CA ARG A 628 2.93 -11.26 2.85
C ARG A 628 1.41 -11.24 2.66
N GLU A 629 0.71 -10.34 3.35
CA GLU A 629 -0.74 -10.18 3.22
C GLU A 629 -1.17 -9.43 1.95
N GLY A 630 -0.22 -8.81 1.22
CA GLY A 630 -0.54 -7.88 0.13
C GLY A 630 -1.27 -6.63 0.61
N LEU A 631 -1.13 -6.27 1.90
CA LEU A 631 -1.73 -5.08 2.49
C LEU A 631 -0.84 -3.88 2.24
N THR A 632 -1.42 -2.85 1.64
CA THR A 632 -0.71 -1.64 1.24
C THR A 632 -0.79 -0.60 2.36
N LEU A 633 0.23 0.24 2.53
CA LEU A 633 0.25 1.28 3.57
C LEU A 633 -0.99 2.19 3.49
N GLN A 634 -1.33 2.62 2.26
CA GLN A 634 -2.57 3.36 2.00
C GLN A 634 -3.83 2.51 2.22
N GLY A 635 -3.79 1.22 1.91
CA GLY A 635 -4.90 0.29 2.16
C GLY A 635 -5.30 0.22 3.63
N LEU A 636 -4.33 0.13 4.53
CA LEU A 636 -4.56 0.17 5.99
C LEU A 636 -5.16 1.50 6.45
N MET A 637 -4.60 2.62 6.00
CA MET A 637 -5.14 3.96 6.29
C MET A 637 -6.55 4.14 5.74
N ASN A 638 -6.82 3.65 4.53
CA ASN A 638 -8.14 3.70 3.92
C ASN A 638 -9.16 2.84 4.70
N GLN A 639 -8.76 1.69 5.25
CA GLN A 639 -9.62 0.88 6.12
C GLN A 639 -9.92 1.59 7.46
N ALA A 640 -8.94 2.26 8.06
CA ALA A 640 -9.13 3.04 9.28
C ALA A 640 -10.10 4.21 9.05
N LEU A 641 -9.95 4.94 7.95
CA LEU A 641 -10.82 6.08 7.57
C LEU A 641 -12.23 5.63 7.11
N ALA A 642 -12.35 4.50 6.43
CA ALA A 642 -13.64 4.03 5.89
C ALA A 642 -14.66 3.64 6.97
N GLN A 643 -14.21 3.38 8.20
CA GLN A 643 -15.09 3.03 9.33
C GLN A 643 -15.49 4.24 10.20
N SER A 644 -15.24 5.48 9.75
CA SER A 644 -15.56 6.69 10.52
C SER A 644 -16.57 7.63 9.85
N ARG A 645 -17.87 7.34 10.05
CA ARG A 645 -19.06 8.24 10.21
C ARG A 645 -20.35 7.49 9.84
N PRO A 646 -21.52 7.79 10.47
CA PRO A 646 -21.81 8.87 11.41
C PRO A 646 -21.83 8.41 12.89
N GLY A 647 -21.83 9.37 13.82
CA GLY A 647 -21.51 9.13 15.22
C GLY A 647 -22.67 8.59 16.08
N VAL A 648 -22.32 7.69 17.01
CA VAL A 648 -23.03 7.39 18.26
C VAL A 648 -21.98 7.17 19.33
N ASN A 649 -22.25 7.59 20.57
CA ASN A 649 -21.36 7.33 21.71
C ASN A 649 -21.22 5.82 21.98
N GLY A 650 -19.99 5.37 22.25
CA GLY A 650 -19.62 4.20 23.05
C GLY A 650 -20.41 2.89 22.88
N VAL A 651 -19.78 1.89 22.24
CA VAL A 651 -19.90 0.48 22.65
C VAL A 651 -18.48 -0.13 22.63
N PRO A 652 -17.90 -0.51 23.78
CA PRO A 652 -16.63 -1.25 23.82
C PRO A 652 -16.81 -2.68 23.29
N PHE A 653 -15.73 -3.32 22.85
CA PHE A 653 -15.74 -4.73 22.41
C PHE A 653 -15.73 -5.69 23.61
N SER A 654 -16.76 -5.63 24.46
CA SER A 654 -16.88 -6.41 25.69
C SER A 654 -17.49 -7.79 25.48
N GLU A 655 -16.81 -8.66 24.73
CA GLU A 655 -17.02 -10.11 24.75
C GLU A 655 -15.69 -10.89 24.77
N ARG A 656 -14.84 -10.60 25.76
CA ARG A 656 -14.04 -11.67 26.38
C ARG A 656 -14.78 -12.11 27.63
N LYS A 657 -15.26 -13.35 27.64
CA LYS A 657 -15.81 -13.95 28.86
C LYS A 657 -14.74 -13.94 29.93
N VAL A 658 -15.09 -13.43 31.11
CA VAL A 658 -14.37 -13.77 32.34
C VAL A 658 -14.64 -15.24 32.59
N GLU A 659 -13.66 -16.10 32.34
CA GLU A 659 -13.65 -17.42 32.98
C GLU A 659 -13.33 -17.19 34.46
N GLU A 660 -14.17 -17.74 35.33
CA GLU A 660 -14.00 -17.63 36.78
C GLU A 660 -12.66 -18.26 37.20
N PRO A 661 -11.98 -17.71 38.22
CA PRO A 661 -10.75 -18.32 38.72
C PRO A 661 -11.05 -19.73 39.23
N VAL A 662 -10.32 -20.71 38.69
CA VAL A 662 -10.30 -22.08 39.21
C VAL A 662 -9.89 -22.02 40.69
N PRO A 663 -10.66 -22.61 41.62
CA PRO A 663 -10.28 -22.62 43.03
C PRO A 663 -8.94 -23.33 43.25
N GLU A 664 -8.08 -22.75 44.08
CA GLU A 664 -6.95 -23.47 44.67
C GLU A 664 -7.49 -24.60 45.55
N ASP A 665 -6.97 -25.81 45.36
CA ASP A 665 -7.12 -26.94 46.30
C ASP A 665 -5.71 -27.37 46.78
N PRO A 666 -5.57 -27.96 47.98
CA PRO A 666 -4.55 -27.48 48.90
C PRO A 666 -3.28 -28.33 48.95
N ILE A 667 -2.24 -27.74 49.53
CA ILE A 667 -0.99 -28.41 49.92
C ILE A 667 -1.28 -29.62 50.82
N VAL A 668 -0.83 -30.82 50.41
CA VAL A 668 -0.56 -31.94 51.34
C VAL A 668 0.72 -32.68 50.91
N THR A 669 1.77 -32.52 51.74
CA THR A 669 3.02 -33.30 51.88
C THR A 669 3.85 -33.61 50.64
#